data_AF-A0A7X7ZSB8-F1
#
_entry.id   AF-A0A7X7ZSB8-F1
#
_cell.length_a   1.000
_cell.length_b   1.000
_cell.length_c   1.000
_cell.angle_alpha   90.00
_cell.angle_beta   90.00
_cell.angle_gamma   90.00
#
_symmetry.space_group_name_H-M   'P 1'
#
loop_
_entity.id
_entity.type
_entity.pdbx_description
1 polymer ?
#
loop_
_entity_poly.entity_id
_entity_poly.type
_entity_poly.pdbx_seq_one_letter_code
_entity_poly.pdbx_strand_id
1 'polypeptide(L)'
;MAKQLIVSFLTALLALGALCATPLVNTPVQVTQPDGSELLILASGDEWHNWLHDADNYTIVQNDAGYYVYARQDGEKVAPTDWIVGRDSPRHRALQPGVNLSRRLIEEKYSRYANMRDYSDAKSPHTGDFNNIVVFIKFADDPDFNTPLGVYEEIFNNPAGNSMKRYFWEASYNQLNVNSTFYPIPNGTTILCYTDTYPRAYFKIHSPSNPKGYSGDNERTQREHQLLLRAVNAIASQVPTDLVIDGDNDGYVDNTCFIIKGSPEGWAELLWPHRWVLYTVNAMIHGKRVWDFNFQIESSTMGSGAGVLSHEMFHSLGAPDLYRYNDTTIDPIGSWDIMCADQNPPQHMSVWMKHKYGQWVSSIPEITTSGTYTLSPVATSATNNIWRVPSWRSGEYYLLEYRRPSENYDHNVPGTGLLVYRLDSSESGNASGPPDELYIYRPNANNTTTNGTLNNAEFSLQVGRTEMNEATVPSGFMSNNSPGGLNLYDVGEAGETITFKIKISDVQLTFPRGGETWFSGSNKVLTWKAKSMTGTVTVDYSTDGGVNWTVLNADAPNNGSYAWNNIPVLNSNQVFVRITQNSSGQADSNIHPLAIASEMATPQGTWPPDGATEIPTNPLLAWTATPGVTGYQLQVSTDPNFNSYLVNAIDHPDNHYQLQGLTPFQTYYWRVCGLADIGPGPFCLDLSFTTGDITELPDPPVLTYPVHQAEDLPLELDFSWTPMPLADSYSLQISQSFWFVDPEIDLPNLTTTSQHVSGLQPGRTYFWRVSAGNVAGNSNFSHINQFTTLQSTPVEDDTAPVVINELKQNYPNPFNPTTTISLSLKDASLPASLQIFDLRGRLVRTLFQGIPSGQRMELVWDGKDSQGRACGSGIYHYRLRSGDFAKTRKMILIK
;
A
#
# COMPACT_ATOMS: atom_id res chain seq x y z
N MET A 1 32.77 22.66 -50.26
CA MET A 1 32.56 23.85 -49.41
C MET A 1 31.28 23.63 -48.63
N ALA A 2 31.40 23.51 -47.31
CA ALA A 2 30.33 23.23 -46.36
C ALA A 2 30.22 24.42 -45.39
N LYS A 3 28.98 24.73 -44.94
CA LYS A 3 28.51 25.65 -43.87
C LYS A 3 27.16 26.24 -44.34
N GLN A 4 26.07 26.46 -43.60
CA GLN A 4 25.53 26.32 -42.22
C GLN A 4 23.97 26.41 -42.41
N LEU A 5 23.05 25.92 -41.58
CA LEU A 5 22.64 26.26 -40.20
C LEU A 5 21.53 25.24 -39.78
N ILE A 6 21.64 24.58 -38.62
CA ILE A 6 20.83 24.70 -37.37
C ILE A 6 19.28 24.67 -37.55
N VAL A 7 18.61 23.68 -36.91
CA VAL A 7 17.53 23.80 -35.88
C VAL A 7 16.88 22.43 -35.61
N SER A 8 16.86 22.05 -34.31
CA SER A 8 15.95 21.18 -33.54
C SER A 8 15.70 19.71 -33.90
N PHE A 9 15.93 18.81 -32.93
CA PHE A 9 14.90 17.86 -32.45
C PHE A 9 15.18 17.45 -31.00
N LEU A 10 14.32 17.93 -30.10
CA LEU A 10 14.19 17.59 -28.69
C LEU A 10 12.73 17.13 -28.56
N THR A 11 12.49 15.91 -28.04
CA THR A 11 11.26 15.38 -27.41
C THR A 11 11.05 13.89 -27.72
N ALA A 12 11.43 13.03 -26.76
CA ALA A 12 10.80 11.74 -26.47
C ALA A 12 11.48 11.11 -25.25
N LEU A 13 11.29 11.69 -24.07
CA LEU A 13 11.59 11.06 -22.78
C LEU A 13 10.83 11.84 -21.69
N LEU A 14 9.53 11.55 -21.59
CA LEU A 14 8.64 11.97 -20.51
C LEU A 14 7.65 10.82 -20.32
N ALA A 15 8.04 9.86 -19.48
CA ALA A 15 7.16 8.95 -18.76
C ALA A 15 8.06 7.97 -18.00
N LEU A 16 8.39 8.31 -16.75
CA LEU A 16 8.80 7.47 -15.62
C LEU A 16 9.58 8.38 -14.66
N GLY A 17 8.86 8.98 -13.73
CA GLY A 17 9.41 9.88 -12.72
C GLY A 17 8.51 9.86 -11.49
N ALA A 18 8.65 8.80 -10.70
CA ALA A 18 8.35 8.82 -9.27
C ALA A 18 9.61 8.25 -8.62
N LEU A 19 10.52 9.14 -8.24
CA LEU A 19 11.71 8.80 -7.47
C LEU A 19 11.51 9.38 -6.07
N CYS A 20 11.48 8.48 -5.10
CA CYS A 20 11.40 8.72 -3.66
C CYS A 20 12.82 8.57 -3.09
N ALA A 21 13.34 9.54 -2.34
CA ALA A 21 14.48 9.45 -1.41
C ALA A 21 14.12 8.81 -0.05
N THR A 22 13.35 7.72 -0.10
CA THR A 22 13.60 6.53 0.72
C THR A 22 14.96 5.90 0.32
N PRO A 23 15.48 4.86 1.01
CA PRO A 23 16.49 4.02 0.38
C PRO A 23 16.05 3.74 -1.06
N LEU A 24 16.87 4.08 -2.04
CA LEU A 24 16.54 3.78 -3.42
C LEU A 24 16.37 2.26 -3.46
N VAL A 25 15.26 1.79 -4.01
CA VAL A 25 15.03 0.37 -4.21
C VAL A 25 14.77 0.18 -5.69
N ASN A 26 15.58 -0.67 -6.31
CA ASN A 26 15.44 -1.02 -7.72
C ASN A 26 15.41 0.19 -8.66
N THR A 27 16.17 1.26 -8.35
CA THR A 27 16.19 2.46 -9.19
C THR A 27 16.97 2.20 -10.47
N PRO A 28 16.37 2.36 -11.67
CA PRO A 28 17.07 2.11 -12.92
C PRO A 28 18.22 3.11 -13.14
N VAL A 29 19.42 2.61 -13.38
CA VAL A 29 20.62 3.36 -13.72
C VAL A 29 21.13 2.88 -15.07
N GLN A 30 21.22 3.80 -16.03
CA GLN A 30 21.85 3.51 -17.32
C GLN A 30 23.37 3.70 -17.19
N VAL A 31 24.14 2.67 -17.52
CA VAL A 31 25.60 2.69 -17.50
C VAL A 31 26.17 2.28 -18.85
N THR A 32 27.37 2.75 -19.18
CA THR A 32 28.07 2.39 -20.41
C THR A 32 29.30 1.54 -20.06
N GLN A 33 29.43 0.39 -20.71
CA GLN A 33 30.61 -0.48 -20.62
C GLN A 33 31.80 0.14 -21.38
N PRO A 34 33.06 -0.24 -21.08
CA PRO A 34 34.24 0.22 -21.81
C PRO A 34 34.24 -0.05 -23.32
N ASP A 35 33.47 -1.03 -23.79
CA ASP A 35 33.30 -1.34 -25.22
C ASP A 35 32.22 -0.50 -25.92
N GLY A 36 31.58 0.43 -25.18
CA GLY A 36 30.53 1.31 -25.68
C GLY A 36 29.12 0.72 -25.64
N SER A 37 28.94 -0.51 -25.13
CA SER A 37 27.60 -1.05 -24.90
C SER A 37 26.89 -0.36 -23.74
N GLU A 38 25.60 -0.07 -23.90
CA GLU A 38 24.76 0.51 -22.84
C GLU A 38 24.01 -0.59 -22.10
N LEU A 39 23.96 -0.45 -20.77
CA LEU A 39 23.28 -1.36 -19.87
C LEU A 39 22.29 -0.57 -19.01
N LEU A 40 21.13 -1.17 -18.75
CA LEU A 40 20.21 -0.72 -17.71
C LEU A 40 20.36 -1.67 -16.53
N ILE A 41 20.89 -1.15 -15.43
CA ILE A 41 21.06 -1.87 -14.16
C ILE A 41 20.22 -1.19 -13.09
N LEU A 42 20.14 -1.77 -11.90
CA LEU A 42 19.39 -1.20 -10.77
C LEU A 42 20.36 -0.77 -9.68
N ALA A 43 20.07 0.36 -9.04
CA ALA A 43 20.73 0.80 -7.82
C ALA A 43 19.76 0.65 -6.64
N SER A 44 20.27 0.12 -5.53
CA SER A 44 19.57 0.11 -4.26
C SER A 44 20.45 0.58 -3.11
N GLY A 45 19.83 1.11 -2.05
CA GLY A 45 20.48 1.54 -0.81
C GLY A 45 20.26 3.01 -0.48
N ASP A 46 21.01 3.51 0.49
CA ASP A 46 20.82 4.82 1.12
C ASP A 46 22.10 5.68 1.06
N GLU A 47 22.09 6.80 1.79
CA GLU A 47 23.20 7.76 1.92
C GLU A 47 24.49 7.15 2.53
N TRP A 48 24.43 5.98 3.17
CA TRP A 48 25.54 5.35 3.89
C TRP A 48 26.09 4.12 3.16
N HIS A 49 25.19 3.36 2.53
CA HIS A 49 25.51 2.17 1.76
C HIS A 49 24.55 1.95 0.60
N ASN A 50 25.11 1.93 -0.62
CA ASN A 50 24.39 1.61 -1.84
C ASN A 50 25.14 0.53 -2.63
N TRP A 51 24.41 -0.20 -3.45
CA TRP A 51 24.96 -1.20 -4.35
C TRP A 51 24.18 -1.26 -5.66
N LEU A 52 24.86 -1.70 -6.71
CA LEU A 52 24.26 -1.98 -8.01
C LEU A 52 23.87 -3.45 -8.08
N HIS A 53 22.77 -3.75 -8.74
CA HIS A 53 22.33 -5.11 -8.99
C HIS A 53 21.49 -5.20 -10.26
N ASP A 54 21.21 -6.41 -10.73
CA ASP A 54 20.22 -6.65 -11.78
C ASP A 54 18.81 -6.90 -11.20
N ALA A 55 17.82 -7.12 -12.06
CA ALA A 55 16.43 -7.41 -11.63
C ALA A 55 16.29 -8.68 -10.77
N ASP A 56 17.31 -9.54 -10.75
CA ASP A 56 17.35 -10.78 -9.99
C ASP A 56 18.19 -10.65 -8.70
N ASN A 57 18.56 -9.42 -8.34
CA ASN A 57 19.35 -9.07 -7.17
C ASN A 57 20.79 -9.62 -7.19
N TYR A 58 21.39 -9.85 -8.37
CA TYR A 58 22.83 -10.12 -8.44
C TYR A 58 23.61 -8.82 -8.38
N THR A 59 24.43 -8.67 -7.34
CA THR A 59 25.27 -7.49 -7.12
C THR A 59 26.27 -7.31 -8.26
N ILE A 60 26.44 -6.07 -8.69
CA ILE A 60 27.27 -5.64 -9.81
C ILE A 60 28.37 -4.73 -9.26
N VAL A 61 29.61 -5.02 -9.62
CA VAL A 61 30.79 -4.21 -9.26
C VAL A 61 31.61 -3.86 -10.51
N GLN A 62 32.55 -2.92 -10.44
CA GLN A 62 33.46 -2.62 -11.56
C GLN A 62 34.81 -3.33 -11.33
N ASN A 63 35.37 -3.93 -12.37
CA ASN A 63 36.72 -4.51 -12.30
C ASN A 63 37.82 -3.48 -12.65
N ASP A 64 39.08 -3.87 -12.49
CA ASP A 64 40.26 -3.01 -12.75
C ASP A 64 40.35 -2.51 -14.21
N ALA A 65 39.68 -3.19 -15.15
CA ALA A 65 39.61 -2.81 -16.56
C ALA A 65 38.43 -1.86 -16.86
N GLY A 66 37.64 -1.48 -15.85
CA GLY A 66 36.50 -0.59 -15.98
C GLY A 66 35.21 -1.26 -16.44
N TYR A 67 35.16 -2.59 -16.57
CA TYR A 67 33.92 -3.30 -16.93
C TYR A 67 33.01 -3.48 -15.71
N TYR A 68 31.70 -3.27 -15.90
CA TYR A 68 30.67 -3.70 -14.97
C TYR A 68 30.54 -5.22 -15.05
N VAL A 69 30.81 -5.87 -13.93
CA VAL A 69 30.84 -7.33 -13.76
C VAL A 69 29.99 -7.75 -12.57
N TYR A 70 29.51 -8.99 -12.55
CA TYR A 70 28.85 -9.52 -11.35
C TYR A 70 29.86 -9.66 -10.20
N ALA A 71 29.39 -9.48 -8.97
CA ALA A 71 30.19 -9.57 -7.77
C ALA A 71 30.12 -10.96 -7.14
N ARG A 72 31.15 -11.32 -6.38
CA ARG A 72 31.13 -12.46 -5.45
C ARG A 72 31.40 -11.98 -4.02
N GLN A 73 30.94 -12.75 -3.04
CA GLN A 73 31.27 -12.50 -1.64
C GLN A 73 32.77 -12.72 -1.44
N ASP A 74 33.43 -11.77 -0.77
CA ASP A 74 34.85 -11.86 -0.41
C ASP A 74 35.03 -11.46 1.06
N GLY A 75 34.91 -12.45 1.95
CA GLY A 75 34.83 -12.22 3.38
C GLY A 75 33.67 -11.28 3.72
N GLU A 76 33.99 -10.17 4.38
CA GLU A 76 33.02 -9.15 4.76
C GLU A 76 32.72 -8.12 3.66
N LYS A 77 33.40 -8.20 2.52
CA LYS A 77 33.23 -7.29 1.38
C LYS A 77 32.74 -8.05 0.14
N VAL A 78 32.63 -7.33 -0.97
CA VAL A 78 32.37 -7.89 -2.29
C VAL A 78 33.59 -7.69 -3.20
N ALA A 79 33.82 -8.63 -4.12
CA ALA A 79 34.92 -8.56 -5.08
C ALA A 79 34.43 -8.76 -6.53
N PRO A 80 35.06 -8.09 -7.51
CA PRO A 80 34.72 -8.26 -8.93
C PRO A 80 35.04 -9.65 -9.43
N THR A 81 34.13 -10.22 -10.23
CA THR A 81 34.37 -11.43 -11.02
C THR A 81 34.82 -11.08 -12.45
N ASP A 82 35.11 -12.08 -13.26
CA ASP A 82 35.42 -11.90 -14.69
C ASP A 82 34.14 -11.84 -15.56
N TRP A 83 32.94 -11.80 -14.95
CA TRP A 83 31.68 -12.03 -15.66
C TRP A 83 30.98 -10.71 -15.96
N ILE A 84 30.93 -10.36 -17.23
CA ILE A 84 30.52 -9.05 -17.70
C ILE A 84 28.99 -8.97 -17.76
N VAL A 85 28.44 -7.95 -17.11
CA VAL A 85 26.99 -7.69 -17.12
C VAL A 85 26.52 -7.41 -18.55
N GLY A 86 25.39 -8.01 -18.95
CA GLY A 86 24.86 -7.95 -20.31
C GLY A 86 25.48 -8.94 -21.31
N ARG A 87 26.55 -9.65 -20.93
CA ARG A 87 27.19 -10.70 -21.74
C ARG A 87 27.11 -12.07 -21.09
N ASP A 88 27.35 -12.13 -19.79
CA ASP A 88 27.39 -13.37 -19.01
C ASP A 88 26.13 -13.54 -18.14
N SER A 89 25.78 -14.78 -17.81
CA SER A 89 24.59 -15.12 -17.02
C SER A 89 24.99 -15.65 -15.64
N PRO A 90 24.62 -14.97 -14.53
CA PRO A 90 25.02 -15.37 -13.18
C PRO A 90 24.27 -16.62 -12.69
N ARG A 91 23.02 -16.82 -13.17
CA ARG A 91 22.13 -17.95 -12.81
C ARG A 91 22.69 -19.33 -13.20
N HIS A 92 23.46 -19.44 -14.28
CA HIS A 92 23.97 -20.72 -14.77
C HIS A 92 25.25 -21.19 -14.08
N ARG A 93 25.80 -20.40 -13.13
CA ARG A 93 27.15 -20.64 -12.59
C ARG A 93 27.29 -20.43 -11.08
N ALA A 94 26.19 -20.55 -10.34
CA ALA A 94 26.16 -20.60 -8.86
C ALA A 94 26.70 -19.36 -8.12
N LEU A 95 26.60 -18.15 -8.70
CA LEU A 95 26.69 -16.94 -7.89
C LEU A 95 25.47 -16.85 -6.96
N GLN A 96 25.67 -16.32 -5.76
CA GLN A 96 24.58 -16.04 -4.84
C GLN A 96 24.02 -14.64 -5.12
N PRO A 97 22.69 -14.48 -5.30
CA PRO A 97 22.07 -13.16 -5.32
C PRO A 97 22.15 -12.53 -3.92
N GLY A 98 22.12 -11.20 -3.85
CA GLY A 98 22.09 -10.43 -2.60
C GLY A 98 23.43 -10.35 -1.86
N VAL A 99 24.54 -10.74 -2.49
CA VAL A 99 25.90 -10.61 -1.95
C VAL A 99 26.22 -9.14 -1.69
N ASN A 100 26.60 -8.80 -0.46
CA ASN A 100 26.79 -7.40 -0.05
C ASN A 100 27.89 -7.27 1.03
N LEU A 101 28.19 -6.04 1.44
CA LEU A 101 28.99 -5.81 2.65
C LEU A 101 28.34 -6.52 3.85
N SER A 102 29.17 -7.07 4.74
CA SER A 102 28.66 -7.70 5.96
C SER A 102 27.94 -6.69 6.84
N ARG A 103 26.95 -7.18 7.61
CA ARG A 103 26.24 -6.38 8.61
C ARG A 103 27.19 -5.61 9.54
N ARG A 104 28.28 -6.23 9.97
CA ARG A 104 29.30 -5.60 10.81
C ARG A 104 30.00 -4.41 10.12
N LEU A 105 30.38 -4.53 8.85
CA LEU A 105 31.02 -3.42 8.10
C LEU A 105 30.04 -2.30 7.78
N ILE A 106 28.79 -2.65 7.51
CA ILE A 106 27.69 -1.70 7.35
C ILE A 106 27.46 -0.96 8.68
N GLU A 107 27.35 -1.68 9.80
CA GLU A 107 27.23 -1.13 11.16
C GLU A 107 28.45 -0.30 11.59
N GLU A 108 29.67 -0.65 11.17
CA GLU A 108 30.87 0.15 11.40
C GLU A 108 30.87 1.45 10.60
N LYS A 109 30.39 1.42 9.34
CA LYS A 109 30.10 2.65 8.59
C LYS A 109 29.11 3.50 9.39
N TYR A 110 27.97 2.97 9.81
CA TYR A 110 26.97 3.69 10.61
C TYR A 110 27.48 4.25 11.96
N SER A 111 28.18 3.43 12.75
CA SER A 111 28.64 3.77 14.11
C SER A 111 29.71 4.86 14.13
N ARG A 112 30.50 4.97 13.06
CA ARG A 112 31.52 6.02 12.92
C ARG A 112 30.90 7.41 12.75
N TYR A 113 29.68 7.48 12.23
CA TYR A 113 28.97 8.73 11.95
C TYR A 113 27.94 9.09 13.03
N ALA A 114 27.51 8.11 13.85
CA ALA A 114 26.64 8.35 15.01
C ALA A 114 27.20 9.33 16.06
N ASN A 115 28.54 9.43 16.20
CA ASN A 115 29.18 10.37 17.11
C ASN A 115 29.22 11.83 16.59
N MET A 116 28.77 12.09 15.37
CA MET A 116 28.66 13.43 14.77
C MET A 116 27.23 13.98 14.80
N ARG A 117 26.29 13.21 15.38
CA ARG A 117 24.85 13.43 15.43
C ARG A 117 24.40 14.05 16.76
N ASP A 118 24.90 15.25 17.08
CA ASP A 118 24.28 16.00 18.16
C ASP A 118 22.97 16.61 17.67
N TYR A 119 21.85 15.89 17.86
CA TYR A 119 20.50 16.37 17.59
C TYR A 119 19.93 17.20 18.74
N SER A 120 20.67 17.37 19.85
CA SER A 120 20.13 18.00 21.07
C SER A 120 20.03 19.53 20.97
N ASP A 121 20.68 20.10 19.96
CA ASP A 121 20.62 21.52 19.62
C ASP A 121 20.07 21.66 18.18
N ALA A 122 18.75 21.64 17.96
CA ALA A 122 18.22 22.07 16.67
C ALA A 122 18.58 23.55 16.47
N LYS A 123 19.49 23.83 15.53
CA LYS A 123 20.17 25.10 15.27
C LYS A 123 19.58 25.83 14.07
N SER A 124 18.27 26.02 14.11
CA SER A 124 17.56 26.75 13.08
C SER A 124 16.20 27.22 13.60
N PRO A 125 15.64 28.32 13.06
CA PRO A 125 14.34 28.82 13.48
C PRO A 125 13.20 27.90 13.02
N HIS A 126 12.38 27.42 13.97
CA HIS A 126 11.18 26.62 13.67
C HIS A 126 9.96 27.44 13.26
N THR A 127 10.01 28.77 13.39
CA THR A 127 8.90 29.68 13.06
C THR A 127 9.40 30.95 12.38
N GLY A 128 8.51 31.67 11.70
CA GLY A 128 8.83 32.90 10.97
C GLY A 128 9.43 32.62 9.59
N ASP A 129 10.23 33.57 9.10
CA ASP A 129 10.93 33.45 7.82
C ASP A 129 12.21 32.64 7.98
N PHE A 130 12.33 31.59 7.15
CA PHE A 130 13.51 30.74 7.06
C PHE A 130 14.16 30.94 5.69
N ASN A 131 15.43 31.35 5.64
CA ASN A 131 16.13 31.60 4.38
C ASN A 131 17.03 30.43 3.99
N ASN A 132 16.56 29.61 3.06
CA ASN A 132 17.30 28.50 2.50
C ASN A 132 18.22 28.96 1.37
N ILE A 133 19.54 28.75 1.53
CA ILE A 133 20.55 29.11 0.51
C ILE A 133 20.76 27.94 -0.42
N VAL A 134 20.35 28.06 -1.68
CA VAL A 134 20.48 26.99 -2.68
C VAL A 134 21.65 27.25 -3.62
N VAL A 135 22.64 26.37 -3.66
CA VAL A 135 23.87 26.54 -4.42
C VAL A 135 23.98 25.48 -5.52
N PHE A 136 23.96 25.91 -6.78
CA PHE A 136 24.13 25.03 -7.94
C PHE A 136 25.60 24.79 -8.24
N ILE A 137 25.98 23.52 -8.38
CA ILE A 137 27.36 23.09 -8.60
C ILE A 137 27.44 22.18 -9.83
N LYS A 138 28.45 22.38 -10.67
CA LYS A 138 28.86 21.46 -11.71
C LYS A 138 30.38 21.20 -11.65
N PHE A 139 30.83 20.09 -12.22
CA PHE A 139 32.26 19.80 -12.37
C PHE A 139 32.84 20.43 -13.65
N ALA A 140 34.17 20.46 -13.74
CA ALA A 140 34.87 21.07 -14.87
C ALA A 140 34.53 20.45 -16.25
N ASP A 141 34.13 19.17 -16.25
CA ASP A 141 33.77 18.37 -17.42
C ASP A 141 32.26 18.21 -17.62
N ASP A 142 31.45 18.77 -16.72
CA ASP A 142 30.00 18.71 -16.84
C ASP A 142 29.44 19.78 -17.80
N PRO A 143 28.32 19.47 -18.49
CA PRO A 143 27.55 20.49 -19.19
C PRO A 143 26.88 21.45 -18.20
N ASP A 144 26.46 22.62 -18.70
CA ASP A 144 25.63 23.55 -17.93
C ASP A 144 24.26 22.94 -17.57
N PHE A 145 23.64 23.51 -16.53
CA PHE A 145 22.24 23.23 -16.20
C PHE A 145 21.34 23.70 -17.34
N ASN A 146 20.49 22.80 -17.84
CA ASN A 146 19.57 23.11 -18.94
C ASN A 146 18.13 23.37 -18.43
N THR A 147 17.85 23.03 -17.17
CA THR A 147 16.55 23.28 -16.54
C THR A 147 16.35 24.79 -16.29
N PRO A 148 15.25 25.40 -16.77
CA PRO A 148 14.97 26.81 -16.53
C PRO A 148 14.76 27.13 -15.05
N LEU A 149 15.10 28.36 -14.63
CA LEU A 149 14.89 28.86 -13.27
C LEU A 149 13.44 28.66 -12.80
N GLY A 150 12.46 28.92 -13.67
CA GLY A 150 11.04 28.77 -13.33
C GLY A 150 10.68 27.40 -12.78
N VAL A 151 11.32 26.32 -13.25
CA VAL A 151 11.05 24.97 -12.74
C VAL A 151 11.53 24.81 -11.29
N TYR A 152 12.68 25.39 -10.95
CA TYR A 152 13.17 25.40 -9.57
C TYR A 152 12.32 26.31 -8.67
N GLU A 153 11.89 27.48 -9.16
CA GLU A 153 10.96 28.35 -8.43
C GLU A 153 9.65 27.62 -8.12
N GLU A 154 9.12 26.84 -9.06
CA GLU A 154 7.88 26.07 -8.85
C GLU A 154 8.01 25.06 -7.69
N ILE A 155 9.09 24.28 -7.63
CA ILE A 155 9.24 23.23 -6.61
C ILE A 155 9.79 23.72 -5.26
N PHE A 156 10.51 24.84 -5.24
CA PHE A 156 11.06 25.41 -4.00
C PHE A 156 10.13 26.48 -3.40
N ASN A 157 9.61 27.39 -4.22
CA ASN A 157 9.07 28.69 -3.77
C ASN A 157 7.61 28.96 -4.14
N ASN A 158 6.93 28.12 -4.94
CA ASN A 158 5.53 28.39 -5.29
C ASN A 158 4.63 28.36 -4.04
N PRO A 159 3.96 29.46 -3.65
CA PRO A 159 3.17 29.52 -2.42
C PRO A 159 1.77 28.87 -2.52
N ALA A 160 1.36 28.44 -3.71
CA ALA A 160 0.04 27.87 -3.98
C ALA A 160 0.09 26.45 -4.58
N GLY A 161 1.20 26.07 -5.21
CA GLY A 161 1.40 24.75 -5.79
C GLY A 161 2.16 23.79 -4.88
N ASN A 162 2.38 22.57 -5.39
CA ASN A 162 3.20 21.56 -4.74
C ASN A 162 4.68 21.99 -4.70
N SER A 163 5.08 22.67 -3.62
CA SER A 163 6.44 23.14 -3.39
C SER A 163 6.87 22.90 -1.95
N MET A 164 8.18 22.95 -1.69
CA MET A 164 8.71 22.89 -0.32
C MET A 164 8.18 24.04 0.55
N LYS A 165 8.12 25.26 0.00
CA LYS A 165 7.55 26.42 0.71
C LYS A 165 6.11 26.20 1.12
N ARG A 166 5.25 25.77 0.19
CA ARG A 166 3.83 25.51 0.49
C ARG A 166 3.68 24.36 1.48
N TYR A 167 4.52 23.33 1.36
CA TYR A 167 4.49 22.17 2.24
C TYR A 167 4.75 22.57 3.70
N PHE A 168 5.85 23.27 3.98
CA PHE A 168 6.15 23.69 5.35
C PHE A 168 5.17 24.73 5.88
N TRP A 169 4.63 25.60 5.02
CA TRP A 169 3.57 26.53 5.42
C TRP A 169 2.32 25.78 5.91
N GLU A 170 1.83 24.78 5.18
CA GLU A 170 0.69 23.96 5.63
C GLU A 170 1.05 23.06 6.82
N ALA A 171 2.19 22.36 6.75
CA ALA A 171 2.61 21.41 7.78
C ALA A 171 2.82 22.08 9.15
N SER A 172 3.30 23.33 9.15
CA SER A 172 3.50 24.16 10.34
C SER A 172 2.29 24.95 10.78
N TYR A 173 1.15 24.83 10.09
CA TYR A 173 -0.05 25.63 10.36
C TYR A 173 0.22 27.14 10.26
N ASN A 174 0.90 27.54 9.19
CA ASN A 174 1.27 28.91 8.83
C ASN A 174 2.33 29.54 9.76
N GLN A 175 3.07 28.72 10.51
CA GLN A 175 4.06 29.20 11.46
C GLN A 175 5.45 29.35 10.85
N LEU A 176 5.79 28.57 9.81
CA LEU A 176 7.08 28.59 9.13
C LEU A 176 6.92 28.95 7.65
N ASN A 177 7.73 29.90 7.18
CA ASN A 177 7.79 30.33 5.79
C ASN A 177 9.20 30.10 5.24
N VAL A 178 9.38 29.02 4.48
CA VAL A 178 10.68 28.68 3.89
C VAL A 178 10.85 29.39 2.55
N ASN A 179 11.83 30.29 2.47
CA ASN A 179 12.17 31.05 1.26
C ASN A 179 13.53 30.58 0.73
N SER A 180 13.56 30.08 -0.50
CA SER A 180 14.79 29.60 -1.13
C SER A 180 15.36 30.64 -2.08
N THR A 181 16.65 30.94 -1.94
CA THR A 181 17.37 31.85 -2.86
C THR A 181 18.47 31.10 -3.59
N PHE A 182 18.52 31.26 -4.91
CA PHE A 182 19.40 30.51 -5.80
C PHE A 182 20.73 31.22 -6.06
N TYR A 183 21.83 30.46 -5.95
CA TYR A 183 23.19 30.95 -6.14
C TYR A 183 24.03 30.01 -7.02
N PRO A 184 24.97 30.53 -7.84
CA PRO A 184 25.17 31.95 -8.17
C PRO A 184 23.91 32.64 -8.71
N ILE A 185 23.81 33.97 -8.53
CA ILE A 185 22.59 34.73 -8.87
C ILE A 185 22.18 34.44 -10.32
N PRO A 186 20.95 33.94 -10.57
CA PRO A 186 20.47 33.63 -11.91
C PRO A 186 20.54 34.83 -12.86
N ASN A 187 20.74 34.55 -14.15
CA ASN A 187 20.69 35.58 -15.20
C ASN A 187 19.38 35.46 -15.98
N GLY A 188 18.40 36.29 -15.65
CA GLY A 188 17.05 36.20 -16.22
C GLY A 188 16.39 34.88 -15.85
N THR A 189 16.06 34.05 -16.85
CA THR A 189 15.43 32.73 -16.65
C THR A 189 16.43 31.58 -16.57
N THR A 190 17.73 31.87 -16.63
CA THR A 190 18.80 30.86 -16.66
C THR A 190 19.46 30.71 -15.30
N ILE A 191 19.47 29.48 -14.79
CA ILE A 191 20.27 29.10 -13.61
C ILE A 191 21.76 29.22 -13.95
N LEU A 192 22.50 29.88 -13.07
CA LEU A 192 23.96 29.84 -13.07
C LEU A 192 24.45 28.82 -12.05
N CYS A 193 25.67 28.32 -12.22
CA CYS A 193 26.27 27.34 -11.32
C CYS A 193 27.74 27.67 -11.04
N TYR A 194 28.21 27.27 -9.86
CA TYR A 194 29.63 27.19 -9.58
C TYR A 194 30.24 26.03 -10.37
N THR A 195 31.34 26.30 -11.09
CA THR A 195 32.10 25.26 -11.79
C THR A 195 33.32 24.89 -10.95
N ASP A 196 33.37 23.66 -10.46
CA ASP A 196 34.52 23.17 -9.69
C ASP A 196 35.76 23.03 -10.57
N THR A 197 36.95 23.19 -9.96
CA THR A 197 38.23 23.07 -10.67
C THR A 197 38.56 21.63 -11.07
N TYR A 198 37.95 20.63 -10.42
CA TYR A 198 38.18 19.22 -10.73
C TYR A 198 37.07 18.63 -11.60
N PRO A 199 37.40 17.68 -12.50
CA PRO A 199 36.39 16.92 -13.23
C PRO A 199 35.66 15.96 -12.28
N ARG A 200 34.44 15.55 -12.62
CA ARG A 200 33.61 14.64 -11.84
C ARG A 200 34.35 13.36 -11.46
N ALA A 201 35.18 12.84 -12.37
CA ALA A 201 36.02 11.66 -12.14
C ALA A 201 36.90 11.79 -10.88
N TYR A 202 37.36 12.98 -10.49
CA TYR A 202 38.17 13.17 -9.28
C TYR A 202 37.45 12.75 -7.99
N PHE A 203 36.12 12.82 -7.99
CA PHE A 203 35.25 12.46 -6.86
C PHE A 203 34.67 11.03 -6.97
N LYS A 204 35.05 10.29 -8.01
CA LYS A 204 34.67 8.88 -8.20
C LYS A 204 35.77 7.96 -7.68
N ILE A 205 35.42 6.82 -7.08
CA ILE A 205 36.40 5.76 -6.79
C ILE A 205 36.82 5.08 -8.09
N HIS A 206 38.07 4.61 -8.15
CA HIS A 206 38.61 3.83 -9.29
C HIS A 206 38.39 4.48 -10.67
N SER A 207 38.53 5.80 -10.75
CA SER A 207 38.37 6.56 -11.98
C SER A 207 39.72 6.92 -12.60
N PRO A 208 39.77 7.40 -13.86
CA PRO A 208 41.01 7.88 -14.47
C PRO A 208 41.74 8.96 -13.65
N SER A 209 40.98 9.80 -12.93
CA SER A 209 41.51 10.88 -12.08
C SER A 209 41.65 10.49 -10.60
N ASN A 210 41.23 9.28 -10.24
CA ASN A 210 41.34 8.69 -8.90
C ASN A 210 41.56 7.17 -8.97
N PRO A 211 42.64 6.69 -9.63
CA PRO A 211 42.77 5.29 -10.03
C PRO A 211 42.92 4.33 -8.84
N LYS A 212 43.41 4.83 -7.70
CA LYS A 212 43.61 4.05 -6.48
C LYS A 212 42.38 4.06 -5.55
N GLY A 213 41.30 4.75 -5.93
CA GLY A 213 40.17 5.01 -5.03
C GLY A 213 40.60 5.83 -3.81
N TYR A 214 39.81 5.78 -2.75
CA TYR A 214 40.12 6.45 -1.48
C TYR A 214 40.96 5.54 -0.57
N SER A 215 41.95 6.11 0.11
CA SER A 215 42.73 5.40 1.14
C SER A 215 41.94 5.13 2.44
N GLY A 216 40.69 5.59 2.51
CA GLY A 216 39.69 5.44 3.58
C GLY A 216 38.66 6.59 3.53
N ASP A 217 37.58 6.54 4.31
CA ASP A 217 36.50 7.56 4.18
C ASP A 217 36.95 8.97 4.57
N ASN A 218 38.04 9.13 5.34
CA ASN A 218 38.57 10.45 5.68
C ASN A 218 39.00 11.24 4.43
N GLU A 219 39.60 10.58 3.45
CA GLU A 219 40.00 11.23 2.19
C GLU A 219 38.78 11.56 1.32
N ARG A 220 37.77 10.69 1.32
CA ARG A 220 36.47 10.90 0.66
C ARG A 220 35.79 12.16 1.20
N THR A 221 35.52 12.22 2.51
CA THR A 221 34.86 13.35 3.16
C THR A 221 35.64 14.65 2.99
N GLN A 222 36.98 14.60 3.01
CA GLN A 222 37.79 15.79 2.76
C GLN A 222 37.60 16.34 1.35
N ARG A 223 37.48 15.50 0.31
CA ARG A 223 37.28 15.98 -1.06
C ARG A 223 35.92 16.65 -1.24
N GLU A 224 34.86 16.06 -0.69
CA GLU A 224 33.50 16.63 -0.71
C GLU A 224 33.45 17.97 0.03
N HIS A 225 33.93 18.00 1.27
CA HIS A 225 33.91 19.22 2.06
C HIS A 225 34.73 20.34 1.40
N GLN A 226 35.84 20.01 0.73
CA GLN A 226 36.61 20.97 -0.04
C GLN A 226 35.87 21.47 -1.29
N LEU A 227 35.08 20.63 -1.96
CA LEU A 227 34.18 21.05 -3.04
C LEU A 227 33.15 22.06 -2.53
N LEU A 228 32.46 21.73 -1.43
CA LEU A 228 31.44 22.59 -0.83
C LEU A 228 32.02 23.91 -0.32
N LEU A 229 33.21 23.88 0.31
CA LEU A 229 33.94 25.09 0.71
C LEU A 229 34.19 26.02 -0.48
N ARG A 230 34.67 25.48 -1.61
CA ARG A 230 34.94 26.29 -2.80
C ARG A 230 33.66 26.88 -3.38
N ALA A 231 32.58 26.10 -3.42
CA ALA A 231 31.28 26.56 -3.89
C ALA A 231 30.74 27.70 -3.00
N VAL A 232 30.77 27.53 -1.67
CA VAL A 232 30.36 28.57 -0.71
C VAL A 232 31.20 29.83 -0.88
N ASN A 233 32.53 29.71 -0.95
CA ASN A 233 33.42 30.86 -1.14
C ASN A 233 33.13 31.62 -2.45
N ALA A 234 32.70 30.93 -3.50
CA ALA A 234 32.37 31.54 -4.79
C ALA A 234 31.06 32.36 -4.76
N ILE A 235 30.13 32.01 -3.88
CA ILE A 235 28.82 32.67 -3.78
C ILE A 235 28.68 33.61 -2.58
N ALA A 236 29.58 33.53 -1.58
CA ALA A 236 29.42 34.22 -0.31
C ALA A 236 29.24 35.75 -0.45
N SER A 237 29.93 36.39 -1.40
CA SER A 237 29.78 37.84 -1.65
C SER A 237 28.53 38.22 -2.44
N GLN A 238 27.80 37.24 -2.99
CA GLN A 238 26.55 37.45 -3.74
C GLN A 238 25.33 37.38 -2.81
N VAL A 239 25.47 36.73 -1.65
CA VAL A 239 24.43 36.73 -0.63
C VAL A 239 24.26 38.17 -0.11
N PRO A 240 23.04 38.72 0.03
CA PRO A 240 22.83 40.04 0.61
C PRO A 240 23.20 40.08 2.10
N THR A 241 23.88 41.13 2.56
CA THR A 241 24.29 41.28 3.96
C THR A 241 23.13 41.51 4.93
N ASP A 242 21.98 41.91 4.41
CA ASP A 242 20.72 42.12 5.13
C ASP A 242 19.80 40.89 5.13
N LEU A 243 20.15 39.83 4.38
CA LEU A 243 19.46 38.55 4.45
C LEU A 243 19.77 37.87 5.79
N VAL A 244 18.73 37.53 6.56
CA VAL A 244 18.87 36.79 7.83
C VAL A 244 19.12 35.33 7.50
N ILE A 245 20.38 34.90 7.57
CA ILE A 245 20.81 33.52 7.28
C ILE A 245 21.11 32.71 8.54
N ASP A 246 20.98 33.33 9.71
CA ASP A 246 21.20 32.78 11.05
C ASP A 246 20.08 33.36 11.93
N GLY A 247 18.90 32.75 11.86
CA GLY A 247 17.67 33.25 12.44
C GLY A 247 17.56 33.01 13.95
N ASP A 248 18.27 32.01 14.48
CA ASP A 248 18.36 31.72 15.91
C ASP A 248 19.61 32.33 16.59
N ASN A 249 20.50 32.94 15.79
CA ASN A 249 21.69 33.67 16.19
C ASN A 249 22.71 32.81 16.93
N ASP A 250 22.89 31.57 16.48
CA ASP A 250 23.80 30.60 17.05
C ASP A 250 25.21 30.63 16.40
N GLY A 251 25.37 31.39 15.32
CA GLY A 251 26.62 31.56 14.58
C GLY A 251 26.73 30.70 13.32
N TYR A 252 25.71 29.91 12.99
CA TYR A 252 25.64 29.01 11.85
C TYR A 252 24.63 29.50 10.82
N VAL A 253 24.76 29.01 9.58
CA VAL A 253 23.76 29.26 8.53
C VAL A 253 22.62 28.27 8.70
N ASP A 254 21.38 28.74 8.80
CA ASP A 254 20.19 27.93 9.14
C ASP A 254 20.00 26.73 8.19
N ASN A 255 20.16 26.94 6.87
CA ASN A 255 20.27 25.85 5.90
C ASN A 255 21.03 26.26 4.64
N THR A 256 21.83 25.33 4.12
CA THR A 256 22.41 25.42 2.78
C THR A 256 22.11 24.15 2.00
N CYS A 257 21.42 24.28 0.87
CA CYS A 257 21.10 23.20 -0.04
C CYS A 257 22.02 23.24 -1.26
N PHE A 258 22.77 22.18 -1.53
CA PHE A 258 23.63 22.04 -2.70
C PHE A 258 22.94 21.20 -3.77
N ILE A 259 22.81 21.73 -4.99
CA ILE A 259 22.29 20.99 -6.14
C ILE A 259 23.44 20.70 -7.09
N ILE A 260 23.81 19.42 -7.21
CA ILE A 260 24.87 18.98 -8.12
C ILE A 260 24.26 18.59 -9.47
N LYS A 261 24.90 19.04 -10.56
CA LYS A 261 24.56 18.65 -11.93
C LYS A 261 24.51 17.11 -12.07
N GLY A 262 23.63 16.59 -12.93
CA GLY A 262 23.67 15.19 -13.37
C GLY A 262 22.68 14.24 -12.70
N SER A 263 23.00 12.95 -12.66
CA SER A 263 22.13 11.88 -12.15
C SER A 263 22.80 11.03 -11.07
N PRO A 264 22.02 10.37 -10.19
CA PRO A 264 22.56 9.39 -9.26
C PRO A 264 23.28 8.30 -10.04
N GLU A 265 24.56 8.09 -9.72
CA GLU A 265 25.34 6.96 -10.24
C GLU A 265 25.69 6.09 -9.03
N GLY A 266 25.42 4.78 -9.08
CA GLY A 266 25.59 3.84 -7.95
C GLY A 266 27.03 3.57 -7.47
N TRP A 267 27.97 4.46 -7.80
CA TRP A 267 29.34 4.51 -7.28
C TRP A 267 29.74 5.88 -6.76
N ALA A 268 28.86 6.87 -6.90
CA ALA A 268 29.05 8.19 -6.36
C ALA A 268 28.58 8.19 -4.89
N GLU A 269 29.22 7.38 -4.03
CA GLU A 269 29.02 7.47 -2.57
C GLU A 269 29.22 8.91 -2.05
N LEU A 270 29.96 9.76 -2.78
CA LEU A 270 30.20 11.18 -2.48
C LEU A 270 29.14 12.13 -3.06
N LEU A 271 28.33 11.72 -4.04
CA LEU A 271 27.38 12.61 -4.72
C LEU A 271 25.93 12.13 -4.60
N TRP A 272 25.62 11.24 -3.66
CA TRP A 272 24.25 10.81 -3.38
C TRP A 272 23.46 11.90 -2.65
N PRO A 273 22.13 12.01 -2.79
CA PRO A 273 21.36 12.91 -1.93
C PRO A 273 21.49 12.50 -0.46
N HIS A 274 21.78 13.44 0.41
CA HIS A 274 21.95 13.22 1.85
C HIS A 274 21.99 14.55 2.61
N ARG A 275 21.79 14.49 3.93
CA ARG A 275 22.15 15.59 4.84
C ARG A 275 23.46 15.28 5.56
N TRP A 276 24.32 16.29 5.71
CA TRP A 276 25.54 16.15 6.51
C TRP A 276 25.97 17.44 7.20
N VAL A 277 27.07 17.37 7.96
CA VAL A 277 27.73 18.51 8.61
C VAL A 277 29.15 18.76 8.08
N LEU A 278 29.45 20.00 7.69
CA LEU A 278 30.70 20.41 7.05
C LEU A 278 31.88 20.56 8.05
N TYR A 279 32.24 19.47 8.74
CA TYR A 279 33.13 19.52 9.91
C TYR A 279 34.62 19.63 9.63
N THR A 280 35.09 19.20 8.45
CA THR A 280 36.53 19.20 8.11
C THR A 280 37.04 20.54 7.59
N VAL A 281 36.14 21.49 7.29
CA VAL A 281 36.46 22.80 6.73
C VAL A 281 35.61 23.89 7.39
N ASN A 282 36.05 25.15 7.24
CA ASN A 282 35.30 26.31 7.72
C ASN A 282 34.84 27.14 6.52
N ALA A 283 33.64 26.86 6.02
CA ALA A 283 32.98 27.67 5.00
C ALA A 283 32.12 28.74 5.67
N MET A 284 32.21 29.99 5.20
CA MET A 284 31.60 31.13 5.88
C MET A 284 30.81 32.00 4.90
N ILE A 285 29.64 32.48 5.33
CA ILE A 285 28.85 33.52 4.66
C ILE A 285 28.59 34.62 5.70
N HIS A 286 29.06 35.85 5.42
CA HIS A 286 28.93 37.00 6.34
C HIS A 286 29.33 36.75 7.81
N GLY A 287 30.35 35.91 8.03
CA GLY A 287 30.82 35.57 9.37
C GLY A 287 30.00 34.49 10.09
N LYS A 288 28.99 33.92 9.43
CA LYS A 288 28.23 32.74 9.87
C LYS A 288 28.77 31.48 9.20
N ARG A 289 28.85 30.38 9.93
CA ARG A 289 29.44 29.13 9.43
C ARG A 289 28.39 28.27 8.73
N VAL A 290 28.67 27.86 7.49
CA VAL A 290 27.91 26.75 6.87
C VAL A 290 28.36 25.47 7.56
N TRP A 291 27.42 24.81 8.24
CA TRP A 291 27.68 23.58 8.99
C TRP A 291 26.74 22.48 8.52
N ASP A 292 25.47 22.48 8.88
CA ASP A 292 24.49 21.57 8.30
C ASP A 292 24.23 21.95 6.83
N PHE A 293 24.14 20.92 5.99
CA PHE A 293 23.78 21.08 4.58
C PHE A 293 22.90 19.94 4.09
N ASN A 294 22.02 20.26 3.16
CA ASN A 294 21.36 19.28 2.31
C ASN A 294 22.12 19.16 0.99
N PHE A 295 22.29 17.94 0.53
CA PHE A 295 22.96 17.63 -0.72
C PHE A 295 21.96 16.96 -1.65
N GLN A 296 21.84 17.46 -2.88
CA GLN A 296 20.84 17.04 -3.85
C GLN A 296 21.47 16.85 -5.23
N ILE A 297 20.87 15.97 -6.05
CA ILE A 297 21.25 15.77 -7.45
C ILE A 297 20.16 16.31 -8.36
N GLU A 298 20.54 17.07 -9.39
CA GLU A 298 19.63 17.68 -10.38
C GLU A 298 18.53 16.72 -10.85
N SER A 299 18.87 15.52 -11.35
CA SER A 299 17.85 14.62 -11.89
C SER A 299 16.94 14.02 -10.81
N SER A 300 17.42 13.88 -9.57
CA SER A 300 16.60 13.42 -8.44
C SER A 300 15.63 14.52 -8.04
N THR A 301 16.10 15.75 -7.83
CA THR A 301 15.26 16.92 -7.52
C THR A 301 14.18 17.15 -8.57
N MET A 302 14.48 16.95 -9.85
CA MET A 302 13.49 17.07 -10.93
C MET A 302 12.51 15.89 -11.01
N GLY A 303 12.94 14.68 -10.60
CA GLY A 303 12.11 13.48 -10.64
C GLY A 303 11.19 13.30 -9.42
N SER A 304 11.56 13.91 -8.29
CA SER A 304 10.85 13.77 -7.01
C SER A 304 9.95 14.95 -6.64
N GLY A 305 10.09 16.09 -7.33
CA GLY A 305 9.37 17.31 -6.97
C GLY A 305 9.63 17.77 -5.54
N ALA A 306 8.58 18.19 -4.83
CA ALA A 306 8.69 18.74 -3.48
C ALA A 306 8.94 17.68 -2.39
N GLY A 307 8.79 16.38 -2.68
CA GLY A 307 8.91 15.27 -1.73
C GLY A 307 10.28 15.22 -1.04
N VAL A 308 11.31 14.85 -1.82
CA VAL A 308 12.71 14.79 -1.36
C VAL A 308 13.15 16.11 -0.72
N LEU A 309 12.83 17.25 -1.35
CA LEU A 309 13.20 18.56 -0.84
C LEU A 309 12.62 18.80 0.56
N SER A 310 11.37 18.41 0.77
CA SER A 310 10.68 18.60 2.05
C SER A 310 11.15 17.61 3.12
N HIS A 311 11.44 16.36 2.74
CA HIS A 311 12.06 15.37 3.62
C HIS A 311 13.40 15.88 4.17
N GLU A 312 14.28 16.31 3.26
CA GLU A 312 15.63 16.76 3.56
C GLU A 312 15.66 18.06 4.35
N MET A 313 14.79 19.00 4.00
CA MET A 313 14.61 20.23 4.77
C MET A 313 14.10 19.96 6.19
N PHE A 314 13.30 18.90 6.42
CA PHE A 314 12.83 18.61 7.78
C PHE A 314 13.95 18.05 8.66
N HIS A 315 14.95 17.38 8.08
CA HIS A 315 16.17 17.05 8.81
C HIS A 315 16.92 18.31 9.29
N SER A 316 16.91 19.41 8.52
CA SER A 316 17.52 20.69 8.92
C SER A 316 16.78 21.35 10.09
N LEU A 317 15.54 20.93 10.38
CA LEU A 317 14.78 21.30 11.59
C LEU A 317 14.98 20.30 12.74
N GLY A 318 15.81 19.27 12.55
CA GLY A 318 16.19 18.28 13.57
C GLY A 318 15.43 16.95 13.51
N ALA A 319 14.56 16.73 12.51
CA ALA A 319 13.83 15.47 12.39
C ALA A 319 14.75 14.29 12.00
N PRO A 320 14.58 13.11 12.60
CA PRO A 320 15.22 11.88 12.16
C PRO A 320 14.39 11.16 11.09
N ASP A 321 14.99 10.18 10.43
CA ASP A 321 14.28 9.17 9.66
C ASP A 321 13.44 8.24 10.54
N LEU A 322 12.35 7.75 9.96
CA LEU A 322 11.43 6.79 10.58
C LEU A 322 11.50 5.38 9.97
N TYR A 323 12.25 5.19 8.89
CA TYR A 323 12.56 3.87 8.32
C TYR A 323 13.80 3.25 8.99
N ARG A 324 14.07 1.97 8.70
CA ARG A 324 15.22 1.23 9.25
C ARG A 324 16.32 1.03 8.21
N TYR A 325 17.55 1.33 8.59
CA TYR A 325 18.74 1.12 7.74
C TYR A 325 19.23 -0.34 7.71
N ASN A 326 19.24 -1.04 8.85
CA ASN A 326 19.86 -2.37 8.99
C ASN A 326 18.88 -3.54 8.88
N ASP A 327 17.65 -3.34 9.34
CA ASP A 327 16.61 -4.37 9.35
C ASP A 327 15.38 -3.85 8.60
N THR A 328 15.42 -3.98 7.28
CA THR A 328 14.33 -3.59 6.37
C THR A 328 13.23 -4.66 6.27
N THR A 329 13.28 -5.72 7.09
CA THR A 329 12.20 -6.73 7.10
C THR A 329 10.88 -6.15 7.62
N ILE A 330 10.96 -5.02 8.33
CA ILE A 330 9.83 -4.29 8.86
C ILE A 330 10.03 -2.81 8.57
N ASP A 331 8.98 -2.21 8.05
CA ASP A 331 8.84 -0.78 7.93
C ASP A 331 7.97 -0.28 9.10
N PRO A 332 8.49 0.59 9.98
CA PRO A 332 7.75 1.03 11.16
C PRO A 332 6.54 1.91 10.84
N ILE A 333 6.57 2.67 9.74
CA ILE A 333 5.59 3.73 9.43
C ILE A 333 5.08 3.68 7.98
N GLY A 334 5.95 3.43 7.00
CA GLY A 334 5.60 3.42 5.57
C GLY A 334 5.21 4.78 5.01
N SER A 335 4.40 4.79 3.95
CA SER A 335 3.96 6.00 3.24
C SER A 335 3.03 6.92 4.03
N TRP A 336 2.80 6.66 5.32
CA TRP A 336 2.02 7.53 6.18
C TRP A 336 2.80 8.75 6.69
N ASP A 337 4.14 8.78 6.63
CA ASP A 337 4.94 9.92 7.09
C ASP A 337 6.05 10.24 6.10
N ILE A 338 6.27 11.54 5.82
CA ILE A 338 7.32 11.99 4.91
C ILE A 338 8.71 11.52 5.33
N MET A 339 8.95 11.38 6.64
CA MET A 339 10.24 10.93 7.18
C MET A 339 10.43 9.41 7.09
N CYS A 340 9.43 8.70 6.56
CA CYS A 340 9.54 7.28 6.27
C CYS A 340 9.48 7.00 4.76
N ALA A 341 8.66 7.76 4.02
CA ALA A 341 8.68 7.77 2.56
C ALA A 341 8.32 9.14 2.01
N ASP A 342 8.90 9.57 0.91
CA ASP A 342 8.81 10.94 0.41
C ASP A 342 8.08 11.01 -0.92
N GLN A 343 6.75 10.87 -0.85
CA GLN A 343 5.88 10.90 -2.03
C GLN A 343 5.85 12.28 -2.69
N ASN A 344 5.26 12.37 -3.89
CA ASN A 344 5.07 13.64 -4.59
C ASN A 344 3.67 13.75 -5.21
N PRO A 345 2.82 14.71 -4.79
CA PRO A 345 3.02 15.62 -3.66
C PRO A 345 3.32 14.88 -2.34
N PRO A 346 4.15 15.50 -1.46
CA PRO A 346 4.48 14.90 -0.17
C PRO A 346 3.25 14.72 0.70
N GLN A 347 3.21 13.62 1.43
CA GLN A 347 2.34 13.45 2.57
C GLN A 347 2.86 14.29 3.75
N HIS A 348 1.98 14.63 4.68
CA HIS A 348 2.38 15.25 5.94
C HIS A 348 3.19 14.28 6.81
N MET A 349 4.13 14.84 7.57
CA MET A 349 4.64 14.19 8.76
C MET A 349 3.53 14.04 9.82
N SER A 350 3.64 13.00 10.65
CA SER A 350 2.77 12.74 11.78
C SER A 350 2.81 13.89 12.79
N VAL A 351 1.74 14.03 13.57
CA VAL A 351 1.61 15.12 14.55
C VAL A 351 2.68 15.02 15.63
N TRP A 352 3.13 13.80 15.98
CA TRP A 352 4.27 13.61 16.87
C TRP A 352 5.53 14.32 16.34
N MET A 353 5.83 14.15 15.05
CA MET A 353 6.98 14.80 14.42
C MET A 353 6.82 16.32 14.39
N LYS A 354 5.61 16.82 14.11
CA LYS A 354 5.29 18.26 14.20
C LYS A 354 5.43 18.82 15.61
N HIS A 355 5.14 18.02 16.64
CA HIS A 355 5.30 18.40 18.05
C HIS A 355 6.78 18.40 18.47
N LYS A 356 7.47 17.26 18.32
CA LYS A 356 8.82 17.04 18.85
C LYS A 356 9.90 17.76 18.06
N TYR A 357 9.85 17.66 16.73
CA TYR A 357 10.91 18.18 15.86
C TYR A 357 10.50 19.47 15.16
N GLY A 358 9.25 19.58 14.71
CA GLY A 358 8.71 20.81 14.10
C GLY A 358 8.43 21.93 15.10
N GLN A 359 8.17 21.61 16.37
CA GLN A 359 7.76 22.55 17.42
C GLN A 359 6.48 23.37 17.09
N TRP A 360 5.67 22.94 16.12
CA TRP A 360 4.47 23.65 15.66
C TRP A 360 3.21 23.27 16.43
N VAL A 361 3.25 22.15 17.15
CA VAL A 361 2.18 21.69 18.03
C VAL A 361 2.71 21.77 19.45
N SER A 362 2.08 22.58 20.30
CA SER A 362 2.63 22.94 21.61
C SER A 362 2.43 21.88 22.69
N SER A 363 1.45 20.99 22.53
CA SER A 363 1.15 19.95 23.52
C SER A 363 0.43 18.76 22.89
N ILE A 364 0.56 17.60 23.54
CA ILE A 364 -0.16 16.37 23.19
C ILE A 364 -1.06 16.00 24.38
N PRO A 365 -2.36 16.30 24.30
CA PRO A 365 -3.32 15.95 25.34
C PRO A 365 -3.36 14.44 25.62
N GLU A 366 -3.50 14.06 26.89
CA GLU A 366 -3.60 12.65 27.30
C GLU A 366 -5.02 12.25 27.69
N ILE A 367 -5.48 11.11 27.19
CA ILE A 367 -6.74 10.48 27.57
C ILE A 367 -6.52 9.68 28.87
N THR A 368 -7.06 10.21 29.97
CA THR A 368 -6.97 9.58 31.31
C THR A 368 -8.30 9.05 31.82
N THR A 369 -9.39 9.28 31.08
CA THR A 369 -10.75 8.87 31.45
C THR A 369 -11.39 8.11 30.30
N SER A 370 -12.24 7.12 30.62
CA SER A 370 -13.06 6.48 29.60
C SER A 370 -14.07 7.47 29.03
N GLY A 371 -14.33 7.43 27.72
CA GLY A 371 -15.27 8.36 27.09
C GLY A 371 -15.21 8.36 25.56
N THR A 372 -15.98 9.27 24.98
CA THR A 372 -15.98 9.56 23.54
C THR A 372 -15.06 10.74 23.25
N TYR A 373 -14.22 10.59 22.23
CA TYR A 373 -13.22 11.55 21.79
C TYR A 373 -13.37 11.82 20.30
N THR A 374 -12.83 12.95 19.84
CA THR A 374 -12.83 13.31 18.43
C THR A 374 -11.49 13.89 18.02
N LEU A 375 -11.14 13.76 16.74
CA LEU A 375 -9.95 14.32 16.13
C LEU A 375 -10.25 14.99 14.80
N SER A 376 -9.60 16.13 14.57
CA SER A 376 -9.52 16.83 13.29
C SER A 376 -8.33 16.31 12.48
N PRO A 377 -8.37 16.39 11.14
CA PRO A 377 -7.28 15.92 10.29
C PRO A 377 -5.94 16.59 10.58
N VAL A 378 -4.85 15.82 10.49
CA VAL A 378 -3.46 16.29 10.67
C VAL A 378 -3.13 17.48 9.77
N ALA A 379 -3.66 17.49 8.55
CA ALA A 379 -3.35 18.51 7.54
C ALA A 379 -4.05 19.85 7.79
N THR A 380 -5.20 19.87 8.49
CA THR A 380 -6.08 21.06 8.55
C THR A 380 -6.19 21.72 9.91
N SER A 381 -5.71 21.09 10.98
CA SER A 381 -5.81 21.64 12.34
C SER A 381 -4.54 21.47 13.15
N ALA A 382 -4.12 22.55 13.82
CA ALA A 382 -3.00 22.57 14.79
C ALA A 382 -3.41 22.08 16.19
N THR A 383 -4.70 21.93 16.44
CA THR A 383 -5.28 21.54 17.73
C THR A 383 -6.25 20.39 17.54
N ASN A 384 -6.46 19.58 18.57
CA ASN A 384 -7.39 18.43 18.49
C ASN A 384 -7.06 17.48 17.31
N ASN A 385 -5.77 17.33 16.98
CA ASN A 385 -5.26 16.54 15.85
C ASN A 385 -4.48 15.30 16.33
N ILE A 386 -4.19 15.20 17.62
CA ILE A 386 -3.55 14.06 18.27
C ILE A 386 -4.09 13.83 19.69
N TRP A 387 -4.19 12.58 20.10
CA TRP A 387 -4.34 12.16 21.49
C TRP A 387 -3.24 11.18 21.88
N ARG A 388 -2.72 11.32 23.10
CA ARG A 388 -1.90 10.29 23.76
C ARG A 388 -2.77 9.43 24.66
N VAL A 389 -2.58 8.12 24.64
CA VAL A 389 -3.23 7.17 25.55
C VAL A 389 -2.14 6.42 26.33
N PRO A 390 -2.21 6.36 27.68
CA PRO A 390 -1.23 5.62 28.47
C PRO A 390 -1.32 4.12 28.17
N SER A 391 -0.16 3.47 28.03
CA SER A 391 -0.11 2.01 27.97
C SER A 391 0.04 1.40 29.38
N TRP A 392 -0.08 0.08 29.45
CA TRP A 392 0.23 -0.69 30.66
C TRP A 392 1.73 -0.76 30.97
N ARG A 393 2.60 -0.40 30.02
CA ARG A 393 4.05 -0.34 30.21
C ARG A 393 4.50 1.10 30.44
N SER A 394 5.32 1.29 31.47
CA SER A 394 5.90 2.61 31.76
C SER A 394 6.85 3.02 30.63
N GLY A 395 6.77 4.28 30.18
CA GLY A 395 7.62 4.84 29.13
C GLY A 395 7.11 4.61 27.70
N GLU A 396 6.05 3.82 27.53
CA GLU A 396 5.39 3.59 26.24
C GLU A 396 3.94 4.07 26.26
N TYR A 397 3.49 4.59 25.12
CA TYR A 397 2.18 5.19 24.94
C TYR A 397 1.59 4.78 23.60
N TYR A 398 0.29 5.01 23.43
CA TYR A 398 -0.33 5.06 22.11
C TYR A 398 -0.55 6.49 21.67
N LEU A 399 -0.37 6.77 20.39
CA LEU A 399 -0.78 8.02 19.78
C LEU A 399 -1.90 7.74 18.78
N LEU A 400 -2.93 8.58 18.81
CA LEU A 400 -4.07 8.53 17.91
C LEU A 400 -4.07 9.82 17.09
N GLU A 401 -4.04 9.73 15.77
CA GLU A 401 -4.19 10.88 14.86
C GLU A 401 -5.12 10.53 13.69
N TYR A 402 -5.72 11.55 13.07
CA TYR A 402 -6.67 11.36 11.97
C TYR A 402 -6.08 11.81 10.64
N ARG A 403 -5.96 10.89 9.67
CA ARG A 403 -5.48 11.19 8.32
C ARG A 403 -6.62 11.31 7.32
N ARG A 404 -6.61 12.42 6.58
CA ARG A 404 -7.51 12.75 5.49
C ARG A 404 -6.79 13.73 4.54
N PRO A 405 -6.87 13.53 3.22
CA PRO A 405 -6.31 14.47 2.25
C PRO A 405 -6.76 15.92 2.48
N SER A 406 -5.83 16.86 2.29
CA SER A 406 -6.12 18.30 2.25
C SER A 406 -6.28 18.77 0.80
N GLU A 407 -6.27 20.08 0.56
CA GLU A 407 -6.28 20.63 -0.80
C GLU A 407 -5.03 20.20 -1.59
N ASN A 408 -3.83 20.30 -0.99
CA ASN A 408 -2.57 20.11 -1.71
C ASN A 408 -1.82 18.81 -1.36
N TYR A 409 -2.03 18.26 -0.18
CA TYR A 409 -1.22 17.16 0.37
C TYR A 409 -2.07 16.02 0.95
N ASP A 410 -1.40 14.93 1.34
CA ASP A 410 -2.01 13.68 1.82
C ASP A 410 -2.87 12.93 0.80
N HIS A 411 -2.97 13.35 -0.46
CA HIS A 411 -3.69 12.60 -1.51
C HIS A 411 -3.09 11.23 -1.83
N ASN A 412 -1.79 11.06 -1.56
CA ASN A 412 -1.03 9.86 -1.89
C ASN A 412 -0.90 8.88 -0.70
N VAL A 413 -1.48 9.22 0.46
CA VAL A 413 -1.48 8.29 1.60
C VAL A 413 -2.43 7.12 1.31
N PRO A 414 -2.18 5.93 1.87
CA PRO A 414 -2.93 4.72 1.49
C PRO A 414 -4.44 4.74 1.74
N GLY A 415 -4.91 5.56 2.68
CA GLY A 415 -6.33 5.60 3.07
C GLY A 415 -6.69 6.79 3.95
N THR A 416 -7.98 6.91 4.29
CA THR A 416 -8.50 7.97 5.16
C THR A 416 -9.12 7.35 6.42
N GLY A 417 -8.64 7.74 7.59
CA GLY A 417 -9.09 7.18 8.86
C GLY A 417 -8.17 7.48 10.04
N LEU A 418 -8.56 6.96 11.21
CA LEU A 418 -7.80 7.07 12.45
C LEU A 418 -6.59 6.14 12.36
N LEU A 419 -5.39 6.67 12.61
CA LEU A 419 -4.17 5.89 12.75
C LEU A 419 -3.84 5.71 14.23
N VAL A 420 -3.30 4.54 14.57
CA VAL A 420 -2.84 4.20 15.91
C VAL A 420 -1.35 3.93 15.85
N TYR A 421 -0.57 4.65 16.64
CA TYR A 421 0.87 4.44 16.78
C TYR A 421 1.18 3.96 18.19
N ARG A 422 2.23 3.13 18.32
CA ARG A 422 2.98 2.98 19.55
C ARG A 422 4.07 4.05 19.57
N LEU A 423 4.21 4.71 20.71
CA LEU A 423 5.31 5.62 21.02
C LEU A 423 6.17 5.01 22.14
N ASP A 424 7.46 4.79 21.89
CA ASP A 424 8.46 4.51 22.94
C ASP A 424 9.28 5.77 23.20
N SER A 425 8.97 6.45 24.31
CA SER A 425 9.60 7.73 24.64
C SER A 425 11.04 7.63 25.13
N SER A 426 11.52 6.41 25.40
CA SER A 426 12.91 6.16 25.76
C SER A 426 13.83 6.09 24.54
N GLU A 427 13.23 5.98 23.35
CA GLU A 427 13.91 5.88 22.07
C GLU A 427 13.79 7.21 21.30
N SER A 428 14.71 7.43 20.38
CA SER A 428 14.61 8.49 19.38
C SER A 428 14.38 7.88 18.01
N GLY A 429 13.71 8.60 17.12
CA GLY A 429 13.60 8.26 15.70
C GLY A 429 14.97 7.92 15.11
N ASN A 430 14.99 6.96 14.21
CA ASN A 430 16.02 5.95 14.29
C ASN A 430 16.92 5.96 13.07
N ALA A 431 18.20 6.24 13.33
CA ALA A 431 19.23 6.03 12.34
C ALA A 431 20.27 4.96 12.71
N SER A 432 20.10 4.16 13.80
CA SER A 432 21.06 3.08 14.15
C SER A 432 20.64 1.93 15.12
N GLY A 433 19.43 1.77 15.70
CA GLY A 433 19.14 0.53 16.47
C GLY A 433 17.77 0.42 17.17
N PRO A 434 17.20 -0.78 17.40
CA PRO A 434 15.77 -0.95 17.75
C PRO A 434 15.42 -0.69 19.23
N PRO A 435 14.13 -0.42 19.57
CA PRO A 435 12.96 -0.33 18.67
C PRO A 435 12.52 1.10 18.31
N ASP A 436 11.84 1.21 17.17
CA ASP A 436 11.35 2.45 16.57
C ASP A 436 10.56 3.31 17.56
N GLU A 437 10.96 4.59 17.71
CA GLU A 437 10.26 5.59 18.53
C GLU A 437 8.77 5.59 18.20
N LEU A 438 8.43 5.60 16.90
CA LEU A 438 7.07 5.41 16.41
C LEU A 438 6.94 4.07 15.69
N TYR A 439 5.82 3.38 15.92
CA TYR A 439 5.42 2.20 15.17
C TYR A 439 3.91 2.26 14.91
N ILE A 440 3.48 2.25 13.64
CA ILE A 440 2.06 2.29 13.30
C ILE A 440 1.42 0.89 13.43
N TYR A 441 0.25 0.74 14.04
CA TYR A 441 -0.42 -0.57 14.05
C TYR A 441 -1.12 -0.84 12.72
N ARG A 442 -0.98 -2.07 12.20
CA ARG A 442 -1.47 -2.47 10.89
C ARG A 442 -1.97 -3.92 10.86
N PRO A 443 -2.90 -4.27 9.96
CA PRO A 443 -3.36 -5.65 9.77
C PRO A 443 -2.22 -6.62 9.50
N ASN A 444 -2.45 -7.90 9.80
CA ASN A 444 -1.49 -9.00 9.60
C ASN A 444 -0.16 -8.86 10.38
N ALA A 445 -0.07 -7.91 11.33
CA ALA A 445 1.00 -7.80 12.31
C ALA A 445 0.41 -7.85 13.72
N ASN A 446 0.98 -8.66 14.62
CA ASN A 446 0.61 -8.66 16.04
C ASN A 446 1.84 -8.71 16.96
N ASN A 447 2.98 -8.29 16.42
CA ASN A 447 4.27 -8.29 17.09
C ASN A 447 5.23 -7.35 16.33
N THR A 448 6.38 -7.07 16.95
CA THR A 448 7.45 -6.22 16.44
C THR A 448 8.36 -6.89 15.40
N THR A 449 8.02 -8.09 14.95
CA THR A 449 8.82 -8.91 14.00
C THR A 449 8.12 -9.20 12.67
N THR A 450 6.84 -8.85 12.53
CA THR A 450 6.03 -9.09 11.33
C THR A 450 5.62 -7.75 10.73
N ASN A 451 5.90 -7.53 9.45
CA ASN A 451 5.64 -6.23 8.82
C ASN A 451 4.14 -5.89 8.77
N GLY A 452 3.30 -6.87 8.41
CA GLY A 452 1.87 -6.67 8.19
C GLY A 452 1.58 -5.90 6.89
N THR A 453 0.36 -5.36 6.80
CA THR A 453 -0.13 -4.61 5.63
C THR A 453 -0.26 -3.13 5.99
N LEU A 454 0.85 -2.38 5.85
CA LEU A 454 0.94 -0.96 6.23
C LEU A 454 -0.09 -0.07 5.53
N ASN A 455 -0.43 -0.38 4.28
CA ASN A 455 -1.40 0.39 3.50
C ASN A 455 -2.83 0.34 4.06
N ASN A 456 -3.12 -0.57 4.98
CA ASN A 456 -4.46 -0.73 5.58
C ASN A 456 -4.42 -0.40 7.08
N ALA A 457 -3.51 0.48 7.51
CA ALA A 457 -3.31 0.83 8.92
C ALA A 457 -4.50 1.60 9.52
N GLU A 458 -5.32 2.24 8.71
CA GLU A 458 -6.42 3.10 9.09
C GLU A 458 -7.63 2.39 9.70
N PHE A 459 -8.23 3.02 10.69
CA PHE A 459 -9.47 2.62 11.34
C PHE A 459 -10.58 3.62 10.99
N SER A 460 -11.72 3.10 10.53
CA SER A 460 -12.95 3.85 10.28
C SER A 460 -14.12 2.90 10.10
N LEU A 461 -15.35 3.43 10.16
CA LEU A 461 -16.55 2.66 9.83
C LEU A 461 -16.51 2.14 8.39
N GLN A 462 -15.99 2.93 7.45
CA GLN A 462 -15.95 2.59 6.02
C GLN A 462 -15.07 1.38 5.71
N VAL A 463 -13.94 1.23 6.42
CA VAL A 463 -13.02 0.10 6.21
C VAL A 463 -13.35 -1.10 7.12
N GLY A 464 -14.41 -1.01 7.94
CA GLY A 464 -14.84 -2.07 8.85
C GLY A 464 -13.90 -2.32 10.04
N ARG A 465 -12.88 -1.48 10.23
CA ARG A 465 -11.93 -1.56 11.36
C ARG A 465 -12.31 -0.49 12.37
N THR A 466 -13.16 -0.87 13.33
CA THR A 466 -13.72 0.08 14.31
C THR A 466 -13.25 -0.16 15.75
N GLU A 467 -12.40 -1.17 15.97
CA GLU A 467 -11.95 -1.57 17.30
C GLU A 467 -10.47 -2.00 17.27
N MET A 468 -9.75 -1.67 18.34
CA MET A 468 -8.40 -2.18 18.61
C MET A 468 -8.22 -2.38 20.11
N ASN A 469 -8.06 -3.64 20.51
CA ASN A 469 -7.96 -4.04 21.91
C ASN A 469 -7.20 -5.37 22.06
N GLU A 470 -7.12 -5.90 23.28
CA GLU A 470 -6.38 -7.15 23.58
C GLU A 470 -7.03 -8.42 22.98
N ALA A 471 -8.22 -8.30 22.38
CA ALA A 471 -8.91 -9.37 21.65
C ALA A 471 -8.89 -9.18 20.13
N THR A 472 -8.27 -8.12 19.60
CA THR A 472 -8.14 -7.88 18.15
C THR A 472 -6.76 -8.25 17.62
N VAL A 473 -6.65 -8.34 16.29
CA VAL A 473 -5.37 -8.44 15.57
C VAL A 473 -5.33 -7.32 14.51
N PRO A 474 -4.40 -6.35 14.60
CA PRO A 474 -3.41 -6.16 15.67
C PRO A 474 -4.08 -5.92 17.04
N SER A 475 -3.43 -6.40 18.08
CA SER A 475 -3.63 -5.94 19.47
C SER A 475 -2.71 -4.75 19.73
N GLY A 476 -2.94 -4.00 20.80
CA GLY A 476 -2.08 -2.88 21.20
C GLY A 476 -0.74 -3.35 21.80
N PHE A 477 0.02 -4.22 21.14
CA PHE A 477 1.26 -4.79 21.68
C PHE A 477 2.40 -3.76 21.81
N MET A 478 3.21 -3.88 22.85
CA MET A 478 4.34 -2.98 23.16
C MET A 478 5.65 -3.39 22.48
N SER A 479 6.73 -2.62 22.70
CA SER A 479 8.03 -2.85 22.06
C SER A 479 8.66 -4.21 22.36
N ASN A 480 8.30 -4.82 23.49
CA ASN A 480 8.68 -6.18 23.89
C ASN A 480 7.61 -7.26 23.55
N ASN A 481 6.61 -6.93 22.73
CA ASN A 481 5.46 -7.78 22.40
C ASN A 481 4.52 -8.11 23.57
N SER A 482 4.62 -7.42 24.71
CA SER A 482 3.64 -7.58 25.79
C SER A 482 2.32 -6.86 25.46
N PRO A 483 1.20 -7.27 26.09
CA PRO A 483 -0.02 -6.48 26.14
C PRO A 483 0.26 -5.03 26.55
N GLY A 484 -0.47 -4.09 25.97
CA GLY A 484 -0.33 -2.67 26.30
C GLY A 484 -1.62 -2.00 26.76
N GLY A 485 -2.78 -2.67 26.62
CA GLY A 485 -4.02 -2.25 27.25
C GLY A 485 -4.82 -1.19 26.51
N LEU A 486 -4.49 -0.84 25.26
CA LEU A 486 -5.36 0.02 24.44
C LEU A 486 -6.76 -0.61 24.34
N ASN A 487 -7.81 0.16 24.63
CA ASN A 487 -9.20 -0.27 24.47
C ASN A 487 -9.95 0.75 23.60
N LEU A 488 -9.64 0.73 22.30
CA LEU A 488 -10.25 1.57 21.27
C LEU A 488 -11.45 0.86 20.66
N TYR A 489 -12.59 1.54 20.57
CA TYR A 489 -13.80 1.00 19.97
C TYR A 489 -14.73 2.10 19.45
N ASP A 490 -15.77 1.70 18.70
CA ASP A 490 -16.73 2.60 18.07
C ASP A 490 -16.05 3.71 17.25
N VAL A 491 -14.98 3.40 16.51
CA VAL A 491 -14.41 4.35 15.54
C VAL A 491 -15.46 4.60 14.45
N GLY A 492 -15.88 5.86 14.32
CA GLY A 492 -16.96 6.29 13.46
C GLY A 492 -16.54 6.50 12.00
N GLU A 493 -17.38 7.21 11.28
CA GLU A 493 -17.13 7.58 9.88
C GLU A 493 -15.98 8.57 9.76
N ALA A 494 -15.17 8.39 8.73
CA ALA A 494 -14.13 9.34 8.36
C ALA A 494 -14.74 10.56 7.63
N GLY A 495 -15.08 11.60 8.38
CA GLY A 495 -15.66 12.86 7.89
C GLY A 495 -14.77 14.08 8.11
N GLU A 496 -15.36 15.26 8.38
CA GLU A 496 -14.59 16.47 8.74
C GLU A 496 -13.82 16.30 10.06
N THR A 497 -14.34 15.44 10.94
CA THR A 497 -13.67 14.93 12.13
C THR A 497 -13.96 13.45 12.24
N ILE A 498 -13.09 12.69 12.90
CA ILE A 498 -13.36 11.30 13.27
C ILE A 498 -13.70 11.22 14.76
N THR A 499 -14.65 10.36 15.12
CA THR A 499 -15.07 10.11 16.51
C THR A 499 -14.72 8.68 16.90
N PHE A 500 -14.33 8.46 18.15
CA PHE A 500 -14.01 7.14 18.69
C PHE A 500 -14.22 7.10 20.20
N LYS A 501 -14.24 5.91 20.80
CA LYS A 501 -14.30 5.74 22.25
C LYS A 501 -13.07 5.03 22.78
N ILE A 502 -12.68 5.40 24.01
CA ILE A 502 -11.59 4.78 24.76
C ILE A 502 -12.13 4.33 26.11
N LYS A 503 -11.74 3.14 26.57
CA LYS A 503 -11.82 2.75 27.99
C LYS A 503 -10.43 2.75 28.61
N ILE A 504 -10.31 3.38 29.78
CA ILE A 504 -9.10 3.34 30.61
C ILE A 504 -9.31 2.34 31.74
N SER A 505 -8.54 1.25 31.73
CA SER A 505 -8.59 0.18 32.72
C SER A 505 -7.25 -0.57 32.78
N ASP A 506 -6.93 -1.19 33.90
CA ASP A 506 -5.81 -2.11 34.10
C ASP A 506 -6.18 -3.58 33.86
N VAL A 507 -7.45 -3.84 33.54
CA VAL A 507 -8.00 -5.13 33.13
C VAL A 507 -8.88 -4.95 31.90
N GLN A 508 -8.83 -5.92 30.98
CA GLN A 508 -9.57 -5.85 29.71
C GLN A 508 -10.20 -7.19 29.38
N LEU A 509 -11.53 -7.23 29.24
CA LEU A 509 -12.26 -8.45 28.92
C LEU A 509 -12.00 -8.81 27.44
N THR A 510 -11.49 -10.01 27.19
CA THR A 510 -11.20 -10.50 25.84
C THR A 510 -12.27 -11.43 25.29
N PHE A 511 -13.07 -12.06 26.16
CA PHE A 511 -14.26 -12.81 25.77
C PHE A 511 -15.25 -12.92 26.94
N PRO A 512 -16.57 -12.72 26.73
CA PRO A 512 -17.24 -12.40 25.44
C PRO A 512 -16.93 -11.00 24.93
N ARG A 513 -17.13 -10.77 23.63
CA ARG A 513 -16.94 -9.45 23.00
C ARG A 513 -18.24 -8.69 22.80
N GLY A 514 -19.36 -9.41 22.67
CA GLY A 514 -20.66 -8.86 22.32
C GLY A 514 -21.18 -9.39 20.98
N GLY A 515 -22.50 -9.41 20.82
CA GLY A 515 -23.19 -9.95 19.65
C GLY A 515 -23.39 -11.47 19.66
N GLU A 516 -22.76 -12.19 20.59
CA GLU A 516 -22.98 -13.64 20.73
C GLU A 516 -24.38 -13.95 21.28
N THR A 517 -24.91 -15.12 20.92
CA THR A 517 -26.10 -15.70 21.56
C THR A 517 -25.68 -16.97 22.29
N TRP A 518 -25.90 -17.00 23.60
CA TRP A 518 -25.66 -18.16 24.46
C TRP A 518 -26.98 -18.77 24.94
N PHE A 519 -26.92 -20.01 25.40
CA PHE A 519 -28.08 -20.69 25.97
C PHE A 519 -27.91 -20.92 27.47
N SER A 520 -29.03 -20.85 28.19
CA SER A 520 -29.09 -21.25 29.59
C SER A 520 -28.68 -22.72 29.74
N GLY A 521 -28.00 -23.05 30.84
CA GLY A 521 -27.43 -24.38 31.10
C GLY A 521 -26.10 -24.66 30.39
N SER A 522 -25.67 -23.80 29.46
CA SER A 522 -24.35 -23.92 28.84
C SER A 522 -23.20 -23.60 29.80
N ASN A 523 -21.99 -24.01 29.42
CA ASN A 523 -20.75 -23.68 30.12
C ASN A 523 -19.92 -22.76 29.23
N LYS A 524 -19.50 -21.60 29.75
CA LYS A 524 -18.67 -20.63 29.01
C LYS A 524 -17.41 -20.30 29.77
N VAL A 525 -16.32 -20.06 29.05
CA VAL A 525 -15.06 -19.58 29.63
C VAL A 525 -14.91 -18.12 29.31
N LEU A 526 -15.03 -17.27 30.31
CA LEU A 526 -14.73 -15.84 30.22
C LEU A 526 -13.21 -15.68 30.22
N THR A 527 -12.68 -14.75 29.42
CA THR A 527 -11.24 -14.48 29.36
C THR A 527 -10.93 -13.00 29.43
N TRP A 528 -9.77 -12.65 29.98
CA TRP A 528 -9.29 -11.28 30.05
C TRP A 528 -7.75 -11.21 30.04
N LYS A 529 -7.24 -9.99 29.80
CA LYS A 529 -5.85 -9.60 30.01
C LYS A 529 -5.81 -8.52 31.08
N ALA A 530 -4.70 -8.42 31.80
CA ALA A 530 -4.50 -7.38 32.80
C ALA A 530 -3.05 -6.88 32.82
N LYS A 531 -2.88 -5.63 33.24
CA LYS A 531 -1.58 -4.98 33.50
C LYS A 531 -0.75 -5.78 34.50
N SER A 532 -1.40 -6.41 35.46
CA SER A 532 -0.79 -7.33 36.43
C SER A 532 -1.67 -8.56 36.57
N MET A 533 -1.10 -9.76 36.41
CA MET A 533 -1.79 -11.05 36.56
C MET A 533 -1.68 -11.60 38.00
N THR A 534 -1.66 -10.70 38.99
CA THR A 534 -1.59 -11.07 40.41
C THR A 534 -2.85 -10.58 41.14
N GLY A 535 -3.15 -11.18 42.30
CA GLY A 535 -4.33 -10.84 43.09
C GLY A 535 -5.62 -11.50 42.57
N THR A 536 -6.74 -10.82 42.76
CA THR A 536 -8.08 -11.32 42.46
C THR A 536 -8.91 -10.32 41.65
N VAL A 537 -9.94 -10.84 41.00
CA VAL A 537 -10.95 -10.07 40.26
C VAL A 537 -12.35 -10.44 40.74
N THR A 538 -13.26 -9.48 40.71
CA THR A 538 -14.70 -9.71 40.77
C THR A 538 -15.21 -9.96 39.35
N VAL A 539 -15.97 -11.03 39.17
CA VAL A 539 -16.65 -11.39 37.93
C VAL A 539 -18.15 -11.21 38.14
N ASP A 540 -18.76 -10.33 37.36
CA ASP A 540 -20.19 -10.02 37.42
C ASP A 540 -20.85 -10.19 36.05
N TYR A 541 -22.17 -10.34 36.05
CA TYR A 541 -22.99 -10.15 34.85
C TYR A 541 -24.18 -9.23 35.12
N SER A 542 -24.70 -8.66 34.05
CA SER A 542 -25.89 -7.83 34.00
C SER A 542 -26.83 -8.38 32.94
N THR A 543 -28.14 -8.23 33.13
CA THR A 543 -29.17 -8.60 32.12
C THR A 543 -29.95 -7.40 31.61
N ASP A 544 -29.59 -6.18 32.01
CA ASP A 544 -30.32 -4.94 31.73
C ASP A 544 -29.42 -3.82 31.18
N GLY A 545 -28.39 -4.19 30.40
CA GLY A 545 -27.52 -3.23 29.73
C GLY A 545 -26.47 -2.59 30.64
N GLY A 546 -26.18 -3.21 31.78
CA GLY A 546 -25.15 -2.77 32.73
C GLY A 546 -25.68 -1.87 33.84
N VAL A 547 -27.01 -1.80 34.03
CA VAL A 547 -27.63 -0.99 35.08
C VAL A 547 -27.55 -1.70 36.43
N ASN A 548 -27.88 -2.99 36.48
CA ASN A 548 -27.78 -3.82 37.68
C ASN A 548 -26.84 -5.01 37.47
N TRP A 549 -25.99 -5.27 38.47
CA TRP A 549 -24.94 -6.30 38.39
C TRP A 549 -25.17 -7.41 39.43
N THR A 550 -25.04 -8.65 38.98
CA THR A 550 -25.07 -9.85 39.80
C THR A 550 -23.67 -10.46 39.85
N VAL A 551 -23.15 -10.65 41.06
CA VAL A 551 -21.81 -11.22 41.28
C VAL A 551 -21.82 -12.72 41.02
N LEU A 552 -20.97 -13.19 40.10
CA LEU A 552 -20.68 -14.62 39.91
C LEU A 552 -19.61 -15.10 40.89
N ASN A 553 -18.55 -14.30 41.05
CA ASN A 553 -17.47 -14.57 41.99
C ASN A 553 -16.79 -13.26 42.39
N ALA A 554 -16.72 -12.95 43.68
CA ALA A 554 -16.10 -11.71 44.18
C ALA A 554 -14.57 -11.77 44.24
N ASP A 555 -13.97 -12.96 44.28
CA ASP A 555 -12.54 -13.17 44.55
C ASP A 555 -11.93 -14.24 43.63
N ALA A 556 -12.31 -14.22 42.35
CA ALA A 556 -11.72 -15.13 41.37
C ALA A 556 -10.21 -14.82 41.23
N PRO A 557 -9.33 -15.84 41.11
CA PRO A 557 -7.91 -15.59 40.85
C PRO A 557 -7.71 -14.79 39.56
N ASN A 558 -6.85 -13.77 39.59
CA ASN A 558 -6.54 -12.96 38.41
C ASN A 558 -5.55 -13.68 37.47
N ASN A 559 -5.97 -14.81 36.90
CA ASN A 559 -5.15 -15.66 36.04
C ASN A 559 -5.58 -15.65 34.56
N GLY A 560 -6.53 -14.79 34.20
CA GLY A 560 -6.93 -14.52 32.81
C GLY A 560 -8.12 -15.34 32.31
N SER A 561 -8.72 -16.22 33.12
CA SER A 561 -9.96 -16.89 32.74
C SER A 561 -10.85 -17.29 33.92
N TYR A 562 -12.16 -17.39 33.65
CA TYR A 562 -13.16 -17.87 34.59
C TYR A 562 -14.18 -18.76 33.90
N ALA A 563 -14.39 -19.98 34.40
CA ALA A 563 -15.41 -20.88 33.89
C ALA A 563 -16.77 -20.58 34.53
N TRP A 564 -17.68 -20.00 33.74
CA TRP A 564 -19.08 -19.87 34.11
C TRP A 564 -19.81 -21.15 33.72
N ASN A 565 -19.93 -22.05 34.69
CA ASN A 565 -20.63 -23.32 34.51
C ASN A 565 -22.13 -23.17 34.79
N ASN A 566 -22.94 -23.87 33.99
CA ASN A 566 -24.40 -23.94 34.12
C ASN A 566 -25.03 -22.54 34.20
N ILE A 567 -24.91 -21.78 33.12
CA ILE A 567 -25.50 -20.43 33.01
C ILE A 567 -26.97 -20.49 33.47
N PRO A 568 -27.41 -19.60 34.38
CA PRO A 568 -28.77 -19.64 34.91
C PRO A 568 -29.82 -19.44 33.81
N VAL A 569 -31.05 -19.86 34.08
CA VAL A 569 -32.18 -19.66 33.16
C VAL A 569 -32.44 -18.17 32.99
N LEU A 570 -32.07 -17.62 31.85
CA LEU A 570 -32.16 -16.20 31.50
C LEU A 570 -32.77 -16.04 30.09
N ASN A 571 -33.45 -14.91 29.88
CA ASN A 571 -33.92 -14.44 28.58
C ASN A 571 -33.66 -12.94 28.47
N SER A 572 -32.51 -12.55 27.93
CA SER A 572 -32.14 -11.14 27.72
C SER A 572 -31.22 -11.00 26.51
N ASN A 573 -31.39 -9.94 25.74
CA ASN A 573 -30.51 -9.49 24.66
C ASN A 573 -29.64 -8.28 25.08
N GLN A 574 -29.58 -7.97 26.37
CA GLN A 574 -28.84 -6.86 26.96
C GLN A 574 -27.87 -7.37 28.03
N VAL A 575 -27.24 -8.51 27.77
CA VAL A 575 -26.33 -9.13 28.71
C VAL A 575 -24.94 -8.51 28.60
N PHE A 576 -24.40 -8.13 29.74
CA PHE A 576 -23.01 -7.72 29.88
C PHE A 576 -22.31 -8.57 30.93
N VAL A 577 -21.03 -8.84 30.70
CA VAL A 577 -20.10 -9.44 31.65
C VAL A 577 -19.07 -8.39 31.99
N ARG A 578 -18.70 -8.30 33.27
CA ARG A 578 -17.69 -7.36 33.74
C ARG A 578 -16.66 -8.06 34.60
N ILE A 579 -15.40 -7.70 34.39
CA ILE A 579 -14.27 -8.06 35.25
C ILE A 579 -13.80 -6.79 35.94
N THR A 580 -13.72 -6.83 37.28
CA THR A 580 -13.23 -5.73 38.11
C THR A 580 -11.99 -6.19 38.86
N GLN A 581 -10.88 -5.49 38.73
CA GLN A 581 -9.66 -5.80 39.47
C GLN A 581 -9.78 -5.31 40.92
N ASN A 582 -9.76 -6.23 41.90
CA ASN A 582 -10.08 -5.89 43.30
C ASN A 582 -9.05 -4.93 43.94
N SER A 583 -7.81 -4.91 43.44
CA SER A 583 -6.75 -4.04 43.96
C SER A 583 -6.89 -2.57 43.56
N SER A 584 -7.46 -2.29 42.38
CA SER A 584 -7.56 -0.94 41.81
C SER A 584 -9.00 -0.44 41.71
N GLY A 585 -9.98 -1.35 41.69
CA GLY A 585 -11.38 -1.07 41.41
C GLY A 585 -11.66 -0.74 39.94
N GLN A 586 -10.65 -0.81 39.06
CA GLN A 586 -10.85 -0.62 37.63
C GLN A 586 -11.49 -1.86 37.03
N ALA A 587 -12.33 -1.65 36.02
CA ALA A 587 -13.15 -2.69 35.45
C ALA A 587 -13.28 -2.52 33.94
N ASP A 588 -13.52 -3.64 33.26
CA ASP A 588 -13.93 -3.65 31.87
C ASP A 588 -15.05 -4.66 31.63
N SER A 589 -15.84 -4.39 30.60
CA SER A 589 -16.97 -5.20 30.16
C SER A 589 -16.93 -5.39 28.65
N ASN A 590 -17.69 -6.36 28.13
CA ASN A 590 -17.93 -6.46 26.69
C ASN A 590 -18.42 -5.13 26.11
N ILE A 591 -18.07 -4.87 24.85
CA ILE A 591 -18.32 -3.59 24.18
C ILE A 591 -19.78 -3.51 23.75
N HIS A 592 -20.27 -4.57 23.10
CA HIS A 592 -21.65 -4.70 22.64
C HIS A 592 -22.38 -5.72 23.51
N PRO A 593 -23.71 -5.61 23.70
CA PRO A 593 -24.47 -6.60 24.45
C PRO A 593 -24.41 -7.99 23.79
N LEU A 594 -24.42 -9.04 24.60
CA LEU A 594 -24.68 -10.41 24.16
C LEU A 594 -26.11 -10.82 24.52
N ALA A 595 -26.60 -11.90 23.93
CA ALA A 595 -27.89 -12.49 24.25
C ALA A 595 -27.73 -13.80 25.03
N ILE A 596 -28.56 -14.02 26.05
CA ILE A 596 -28.77 -15.33 26.66
C ILE A 596 -30.24 -15.70 26.49
N ALA A 597 -30.48 -16.84 25.84
CA ALA A 597 -31.81 -17.41 25.66
C ALA A 597 -32.01 -18.64 26.55
N SER A 598 -33.24 -18.87 27.01
CA SER A 598 -33.58 -20.06 27.80
C SER A 598 -33.71 -21.32 26.96
N GLU A 599 -33.99 -21.17 25.67
CA GLU A 599 -34.25 -22.25 24.73
C GLU A 599 -33.65 -21.94 23.36
N MET A 600 -33.31 -22.99 22.62
CA MET A 600 -32.86 -22.88 21.23
C MET A 600 -34.07 -22.73 20.30
N ALA A 601 -34.04 -21.72 19.44
CA ALA A 601 -35.08 -21.58 18.42
C ALA A 601 -35.00 -22.71 17.39
N THR A 602 -36.16 -23.13 16.89
CA THR A 602 -36.23 -24.14 15.83
C THR A 602 -35.95 -23.48 14.48
N PRO A 603 -35.01 -23.99 13.65
CA PRO A 603 -34.85 -23.52 12.28
C PRO A 603 -36.14 -23.76 11.48
N GLN A 604 -36.42 -22.91 10.51
CA GLN A 604 -37.56 -23.06 9.59
C GLN A 604 -37.05 -23.42 8.21
N GLY A 605 -37.44 -24.58 7.68
CA GLY A 605 -37.13 -24.92 6.29
C GLY A 605 -37.81 -23.95 5.33
N THR A 606 -37.02 -23.35 4.45
CA THR A 606 -37.47 -22.32 3.50
C THR A 606 -37.62 -22.90 2.09
N TRP A 607 -36.81 -23.90 1.71
CA TRP A 607 -36.92 -24.53 0.39
C TRP A 607 -36.34 -25.96 0.36
N PRO A 608 -36.94 -26.89 -0.39
CA PRO A 608 -38.24 -26.81 -1.06
C PRO A 608 -39.39 -26.60 -0.05
N PRO A 609 -40.45 -25.86 -0.43
CA PRO A 609 -41.67 -25.78 0.38
C PRO A 609 -42.27 -27.17 0.61
N ASP A 610 -42.99 -27.34 1.72
CA ASP A 610 -43.63 -28.62 2.02
C ASP A 610 -44.62 -29.04 0.91
N GLY A 611 -44.52 -30.29 0.49
CA GLY A 611 -45.36 -30.87 -0.55
C GLY A 611 -45.00 -30.43 -1.97
N ALA A 612 -43.88 -29.75 -2.20
CA ALA A 612 -43.50 -29.30 -3.53
C ALA A 612 -43.27 -30.48 -4.49
N THR A 613 -43.71 -30.34 -5.73
CA THR A 613 -43.54 -31.33 -6.81
C THR A 613 -42.65 -30.75 -7.92
N GLU A 614 -42.18 -31.61 -8.83
CA GLU A 614 -41.28 -31.23 -9.93
C GLU A 614 -39.97 -30.60 -9.44
N ILE A 615 -39.47 -31.06 -8.29
CA ILE A 615 -38.18 -30.60 -7.76
C ILE A 615 -37.02 -31.26 -8.54
N PRO A 616 -35.94 -30.53 -8.85
CA PRO A 616 -34.74 -31.09 -9.47
C PRO A 616 -34.18 -32.29 -8.71
N THR A 617 -33.41 -33.14 -9.38
CA THR A 617 -32.76 -34.30 -8.72
C THR A 617 -31.51 -33.94 -7.90
N ASN A 618 -31.14 -32.65 -7.89
CA ASN A 618 -30.09 -32.06 -7.06
C ASN A 618 -30.57 -30.74 -6.39
N PRO A 619 -31.61 -30.78 -5.53
CA PRO A 619 -32.10 -29.57 -4.90
C PRO A 619 -31.16 -29.06 -3.79
N LEU A 620 -31.04 -27.74 -3.66
CA LEU A 620 -30.42 -27.10 -2.50
C LEU A 620 -31.44 -26.93 -1.38
N LEU A 621 -31.44 -27.81 -0.38
CA LEU A 621 -32.27 -27.59 0.81
C LEU A 621 -31.83 -26.31 1.52
N ALA A 622 -32.76 -25.49 2.00
CA ALA A 622 -32.45 -24.24 2.69
C ALA A 622 -33.36 -24.02 3.91
N TRP A 623 -32.84 -23.36 4.95
CA TRP A 623 -33.58 -23.03 6.16
C TRP A 623 -33.12 -21.70 6.80
N THR A 624 -33.86 -21.20 7.78
CA THR A 624 -33.50 -19.98 8.52
C THR A 624 -32.29 -20.19 9.42
N ALA A 625 -31.38 -19.23 9.43
CA ALA A 625 -30.26 -19.22 10.36
C ALA A 625 -30.78 -19.05 11.81
N THR A 626 -30.27 -19.87 12.73
CA THR A 626 -30.69 -19.86 14.14
C THR A 626 -29.59 -19.23 14.99
N PRO A 627 -29.81 -18.06 15.63
CA PRO A 627 -28.78 -17.41 16.45
C PRO A 627 -28.28 -18.31 17.58
N GLY A 628 -26.96 -18.36 17.78
CA GLY A 628 -26.30 -19.09 18.87
C GLY A 628 -26.02 -20.57 18.61
N VAL A 629 -26.49 -21.14 17.49
CA VAL A 629 -26.14 -22.50 17.09
C VAL A 629 -24.74 -22.54 16.48
N THR A 630 -24.01 -23.63 16.70
CA THR A 630 -22.68 -23.88 16.13
C THR A 630 -22.72 -24.69 14.84
N GLY A 631 -23.88 -25.27 14.53
CA GLY A 631 -24.12 -26.04 13.30
C GLY A 631 -25.55 -26.58 13.27
N TYR A 632 -25.82 -27.45 12.31
CA TYR A 632 -27.13 -28.08 12.11
C TYR A 632 -27.01 -29.58 11.97
N GLN A 633 -28.06 -30.29 12.37
CA GLN A 633 -28.29 -31.68 11.99
C GLN A 633 -29.42 -31.73 10.96
N LEU A 634 -29.10 -32.19 9.75
CA LEU A 634 -30.05 -32.38 8.66
C LEU A 634 -30.29 -33.88 8.42
N GLN A 635 -31.55 -34.26 8.37
CA GLN A 635 -31.98 -35.61 8.00
C GLN A 635 -32.81 -35.56 6.73
N VAL A 636 -32.51 -36.46 5.79
CA VAL A 636 -33.28 -36.68 4.56
C VAL A 636 -33.56 -38.18 4.42
N SER A 637 -34.79 -38.55 4.08
CA SER A 637 -35.25 -39.93 3.98
C SER A 637 -36.27 -40.12 2.87
N THR A 638 -36.46 -41.35 2.42
CA THR A 638 -37.64 -41.77 1.64
C THR A 638 -38.75 -42.33 2.53
N ASP A 639 -38.49 -42.56 3.82
CA ASP A 639 -39.47 -42.97 4.83
C ASP A 639 -39.94 -41.74 5.62
N PRO A 640 -41.25 -41.41 5.63
CA PRO A 640 -41.78 -40.28 6.38
C PRO A 640 -41.53 -40.36 7.89
N ASN A 641 -41.26 -41.54 8.43
CA ASN A 641 -40.98 -41.73 9.86
C ASN A 641 -39.49 -41.65 10.20
N PHE A 642 -38.62 -41.41 9.22
CA PHE A 642 -37.16 -41.31 9.41
C PHE A 642 -36.54 -42.54 10.10
N ASN A 643 -37.05 -43.76 9.86
CA ASN A 643 -36.43 -45.00 10.38
C ASN A 643 -35.15 -45.38 9.63
N SER A 644 -34.94 -44.81 8.45
CA SER A 644 -33.72 -44.90 7.65
C SER A 644 -33.41 -43.53 7.06
N TYR A 645 -32.15 -43.28 6.70
CA TYR A 645 -31.70 -42.00 6.17
C TYR A 645 -31.03 -42.18 4.82
N LEU A 646 -31.40 -41.31 3.87
CA LEU A 646 -30.58 -41.03 2.69
C LEU A 646 -29.40 -40.13 3.08
N VAL A 647 -29.68 -39.09 3.88
CA VAL A 647 -28.68 -38.17 4.43
C VAL A 647 -28.93 -37.99 5.93
N ASN A 648 -27.88 -38.02 6.73
CA ASN A 648 -27.88 -37.63 8.14
C ASN A 648 -26.60 -36.81 8.38
N ALA A 649 -26.61 -35.56 7.91
CA ALA A 649 -25.51 -34.64 8.07
C ALA A 649 -25.57 -34.05 9.49
N ILE A 650 -24.49 -34.21 10.24
CA ILE A 650 -24.35 -33.71 11.63
C ILE A 650 -23.23 -32.68 11.61
N ASP A 651 -23.39 -31.61 12.38
CA ASP A 651 -22.43 -30.50 12.48
C ASP A 651 -22.24 -29.77 11.15
N HIS A 652 -23.33 -29.66 10.38
CA HIS A 652 -23.33 -28.91 9.12
C HIS A 652 -23.31 -27.40 9.42
N PRO A 653 -22.31 -26.64 8.95
CA PRO A 653 -22.09 -25.26 9.40
C PRO A 653 -23.08 -24.26 8.79
N ASP A 654 -23.60 -24.58 7.60
CA ASP A 654 -24.41 -23.66 6.82
C ASP A 654 -25.91 -23.88 7.02
N ASN A 655 -26.71 -22.89 6.66
CA ASN A 655 -28.17 -22.97 6.71
C ASN A 655 -28.79 -23.52 5.40
N HIS A 656 -28.01 -24.26 4.62
CA HIS A 656 -28.44 -24.89 3.37
C HIS A 656 -27.61 -26.14 3.08
N TYR A 657 -28.12 -27.07 2.29
CA TYR A 657 -27.43 -28.31 1.94
C TYR A 657 -27.76 -28.76 0.51
N GLN A 658 -26.73 -28.96 -0.31
CA GLN A 658 -26.87 -29.41 -1.68
C GLN A 658 -27.06 -30.93 -1.74
N LEU A 659 -28.25 -31.39 -2.16
CA LEU A 659 -28.49 -32.80 -2.47
C LEU A 659 -28.02 -33.11 -3.89
N GLN A 660 -27.63 -34.36 -4.13
CA GLN A 660 -27.23 -34.86 -5.44
C GLN A 660 -27.73 -36.29 -5.64
N GLY A 661 -27.95 -36.69 -6.90
CA GLY A 661 -28.26 -38.08 -7.26
C GLY A 661 -29.62 -38.59 -6.79
N LEU A 662 -30.61 -37.72 -6.59
CA LEU A 662 -31.96 -38.16 -6.24
C LEU A 662 -32.62 -38.89 -7.41
N THR A 663 -33.47 -39.85 -7.10
CA THR A 663 -34.22 -40.62 -8.09
C THR A 663 -35.37 -39.75 -8.63
N PRO A 664 -35.63 -39.71 -9.96
CA PRO A 664 -36.79 -39.02 -10.53
C PRO A 664 -38.12 -39.56 -10.01
N PHE A 665 -39.15 -38.71 -9.95
CA PHE A 665 -40.51 -39.05 -9.50
C PHE A 665 -40.61 -39.71 -8.11
N GLN A 666 -39.65 -39.42 -7.22
CA GLN A 666 -39.58 -39.98 -5.88
C GLN A 666 -39.85 -38.89 -4.84
N THR A 667 -40.70 -39.20 -3.86
CA THR A 667 -40.91 -38.34 -2.69
C THR A 667 -39.82 -38.55 -1.65
N TYR A 668 -39.29 -37.44 -1.13
CA TYR A 668 -38.32 -37.37 -0.06
C TYR A 668 -38.89 -36.54 1.09
N TYR A 669 -38.52 -36.89 2.32
CA TYR A 669 -38.84 -36.21 3.56
C TYR A 669 -37.55 -35.67 4.16
N TRP A 670 -37.58 -34.45 4.69
CA TRP A 670 -36.42 -33.84 5.31
C TRP A 670 -36.79 -32.99 6.51
N ARG A 671 -35.85 -32.88 7.45
CA ARG A 671 -35.98 -32.06 8.66
C ARG A 671 -34.61 -31.62 9.16
N VAL A 672 -34.55 -30.49 9.83
CA VAL A 672 -33.32 -29.90 10.35
C VAL A 672 -33.50 -29.39 11.78
N CYS A 673 -32.49 -29.56 12.62
CA CYS A 673 -32.40 -28.92 13.94
C CYS A 673 -31.07 -28.18 14.09
N GLY A 674 -31.05 -27.19 15.00
CA GLY A 674 -29.81 -26.53 15.41
C GLY A 674 -29.00 -27.39 16.39
N LEU A 675 -27.69 -27.23 16.36
CA LEU A 675 -26.76 -27.83 17.32
C LEU A 675 -26.08 -26.71 18.10
N ALA A 676 -25.99 -26.85 19.41
CA ALA A 676 -25.19 -25.96 20.26
C ALA A 676 -24.49 -26.77 21.35
N ASP A 677 -23.78 -26.08 22.23
CA ASP A 677 -23.08 -26.68 23.37
C ASP A 677 -24.01 -27.27 24.45
N ILE A 678 -25.31 -26.97 24.39
CA ILE A 678 -26.36 -27.63 25.17
C ILE A 678 -26.90 -28.92 24.50
N GLY A 679 -26.39 -29.28 23.32
CA GLY A 679 -26.85 -30.40 22.50
C GLY A 679 -27.78 -29.99 21.35
N PRO A 680 -28.44 -30.97 20.69
CA PRO A 680 -29.37 -30.70 19.61
C PRO A 680 -30.67 -30.05 20.12
N GLY A 681 -31.11 -29.03 19.40
CA GLY A 681 -32.45 -28.47 19.55
C GLY A 681 -33.54 -29.36 18.94
N PRO A 682 -34.80 -28.92 19.01
CA PRO A 682 -35.90 -29.59 18.33
C PRO A 682 -35.71 -29.55 16.80
N PHE A 683 -36.10 -30.62 16.12
CA PHE A 683 -36.26 -30.60 14.66
C PHE A 683 -37.40 -29.66 14.27
N CYS A 684 -37.27 -29.04 13.10
CA CYS A 684 -38.37 -28.38 12.44
C CYS A 684 -39.50 -29.38 12.12
N LEU A 685 -40.65 -28.86 11.66
CA LEU A 685 -41.69 -29.73 11.10
C LEU A 685 -41.08 -30.59 9.97
N ASP A 686 -41.51 -31.84 9.88
CA ASP A 686 -41.10 -32.72 8.79
C ASP A 686 -41.63 -32.15 7.46
N LEU A 687 -40.73 -31.86 6.53
CA LEU A 687 -41.03 -31.30 5.22
C LEU A 687 -40.90 -32.38 4.14
N SER A 688 -41.69 -32.28 3.08
CA SER A 688 -41.65 -33.23 1.97
C SER A 688 -41.51 -32.53 0.61
N PHE A 689 -40.89 -33.22 -0.36
CA PHE A 689 -40.92 -32.82 -1.76
C PHE A 689 -40.85 -34.03 -2.68
N THR A 690 -41.31 -33.90 -3.92
CA THR A 690 -41.26 -34.94 -4.95
C THR A 690 -40.45 -34.46 -6.15
N THR A 691 -39.45 -35.25 -6.55
CA THR A 691 -38.63 -34.94 -7.73
C THR A 691 -39.43 -35.08 -9.02
N GLY A 692 -39.10 -34.26 -10.03
CA GLY A 692 -39.72 -34.32 -11.36
C GLY A 692 -39.02 -35.29 -12.32
N ASP A 693 -39.22 -35.06 -13.62
CA ASP A 693 -38.43 -35.67 -14.71
C ASP A 693 -36.93 -35.35 -14.56
N ILE A 694 -36.04 -36.10 -15.24
CA ILE A 694 -34.58 -35.90 -15.15
C ILE A 694 -34.21 -34.46 -15.52
N THR A 695 -33.95 -33.65 -14.49
CA THR A 695 -33.70 -32.22 -14.60
C THR A 695 -32.74 -31.84 -13.46
N GLU A 696 -31.45 -32.03 -13.71
CA GLU A 696 -30.39 -31.63 -12.77
C GLU A 696 -30.07 -30.16 -13.03
N LEU A 697 -30.16 -29.32 -12.00
CA LEU A 697 -29.74 -27.91 -12.08
C LEU A 697 -28.22 -27.85 -12.35
N PRO A 698 -27.75 -26.88 -13.14
CA PRO A 698 -26.32 -26.66 -13.31
C PRO A 698 -25.68 -26.22 -11.98
N ASP A 699 -24.39 -26.50 -11.81
CA ASP A 699 -23.62 -25.92 -10.70
C ASP A 699 -23.49 -24.38 -10.86
N PRO A 700 -23.29 -23.62 -9.76
CA PRO A 700 -23.01 -22.19 -9.85
C PRO A 700 -21.71 -21.91 -10.64
N PRO A 701 -21.72 -20.92 -11.55
CA PRO A 701 -20.52 -20.52 -12.29
C PRO A 701 -19.40 -20.00 -11.40
N VAL A 702 -18.15 -20.16 -11.84
CA VAL A 702 -16.98 -19.52 -11.22
C VAL A 702 -16.67 -18.23 -11.97
N LEU A 703 -16.60 -17.12 -11.23
CA LEU A 703 -16.30 -15.80 -11.77
C LEU A 703 -14.82 -15.70 -12.16
N THR A 704 -14.53 -15.22 -13.37
CA THR A 704 -13.15 -15.11 -13.89
C THR A 704 -12.68 -13.68 -14.06
N TYR A 705 -13.56 -12.74 -14.44
CA TYR A 705 -13.22 -11.33 -14.56
C TYR A 705 -14.46 -10.42 -14.45
N PRO A 706 -14.42 -9.30 -13.71
CA PRO A 706 -13.36 -8.84 -12.82
C PRO A 706 -12.99 -9.81 -11.71
N VAL A 707 -11.69 -9.94 -11.42
CA VAL A 707 -11.22 -10.68 -10.24
C VAL A 707 -11.60 -9.92 -8.96
N HIS A 708 -11.74 -10.66 -7.85
CA HIS A 708 -12.09 -10.06 -6.55
C HIS A 708 -11.04 -9.03 -6.13
N GLN A 709 -11.50 -7.85 -5.69
CA GLN A 709 -10.70 -6.67 -5.30
C GLN A 709 -9.88 -6.03 -6.42
N ALA A 710 -10.31 -6.15 -7.68
CA ALA A 710 -9.69 -5.38 -8.76
C ALA A 710 -9.99 -3.88 -8.60
N GLU A 711 -8.99 -3.03 -8.84
CA GLU A 711 -9.09 -1.58 -8.70
C GLU A 711 -8.90 -0.85 -10.04
N ASP A 712 -9.34 0.41 -10.09
CA ASP A 712 -9.19 1.32 -11.24
C ASP A 712 -9.73 0.77 -12.56
N LEU A 713 -10.81 0.00 -12.50
CA LEU A 713 -11.41 -0.58 -13.69
C LEU A 713 -12.16 0.46 -14.52
N PRO A 714 -12.19 0.30 -15.86
CA PRO A 714 -12.93 1.19 -16.74
C PRO A 714 -14.43 1.20 -16.44
N LEU A 715 -15.11 2.27 -16.84
CA LEU A 715 -16.57 2.43 -16.65
C LEU A 715 -17.39 1.54 -17.60
N GLU A 716 -16.70 0.88 -18.53
CA GLU A 716 -17.20 -0.16 -19.41
C GLU A 716 -16.22 -1.34 -19.40
N LEU A 717 -16.70 -2.54 -19.13
CA LEU A 717 -15.87 -3.73 -19.07
C LEU A 717 -16.70 -5.00 -19.30
N ASP A 718 -15.99 -6.07 -19.69
CA ASP A 718 -16.58 -7.40 -19.82
C ASP A 718 -16.63 -8.10 -18.46
N PHE A 719 -17.74 -8.75 -18.17
CA PHE A 719 -17.90 -9.69 -17.07
C PHE A 719 -17.84 -11.10 -17.62
N SER A 720 -17.01 -11.98 -17.05
CA SER A 720 -16.78 -13.33 -17.58
C SER A 720 -16.79 -14.38 -16.47
N TRP A 721 -17.30 -15.57 -16.79
CA TRP A 721 -17.41 -16.71 -15.87
C TRP A 721 -17.15 -18.04 -16.59
N THR A 722 -17.05 -19.14 -15.84
CA THR A 722 -16.84 -20.48 -16.41
C THR A 722 -18.13 -21.05 -17.02
N PRO A 723 -18.05 -21.81 -18.13
CA PRO A 723 -19.19 -22.55 -18.66
C PRO A 723 -19.57 -23.70 -17.73
N MET A 724 -20.85 -23.82 -17.39
CA MET A 724 -21.38 -24.87 -16.54
C MET A 724 -21.96 -26.02 -17.37
N PRO A 725 -21.59 -27.28 -17.11
CA PRO A 725 -22.33 -28.43 -17.62
C PRO A 725 -23.82 -28.29 -17.26
N LEU A 726 -24.70 -28.72 -18.15
CA LEU A 726 -26.17 -28.66 -18.01
C LEU A 726 -26.78 -27.25 -18.03
N ALA A 727 -26.00 -26.17 -18.20
CA ALA A 727 -26.55 -24.82 -18.29
C ALA A 727 -26.95 -24.45 -19.73
N ASP A 728 -28.20 -24.02 -19.90
CA ASP A 728 -28.73 -23.44 -21.15
C ASP A 728 -28.66 -21.90 -21.14
N SER A 729 -28.56 -21.31 -19.95
CA SER A 729 -28.57 -19.86 -19.74
C SER A 729 -27.85 -19.41 -18.45
N TYR A 730 -27.64 -18.11 -18.29
CA TYR A 730 -27.06 -17.47 -17.11
C TYR A 730 -27.80 -16.17 -16.75
N SER A 731 -27.70 -15.75 -15.48
CA SER A 731 -28.19 -14.45 -15.00
C SER A 731 -27.04 -13.70 -14.31
N LEU A 732 -26.72 -12.48 -14.76
CA LEU A 732 -25.69 -11.61 -14.20
C LEU A 732 -26.32 -10.48 -13.38
N GLN A 733 -25.85 -10.28 -12.15
CA GLN A 733 -26.21 -9.13 -11.32
C GLN A 733 -24.97 -8.33 -10.92
N ILE A 734 -25.08 -7.00 -10.94
CA ILE A 734 -24.04 -6.06 -10.48
C ILE A 734 -24.71 -5.01 -9.58
N SER A 735 -24.12 -4.74 -8.41
CA SER A 735 -24.63 -3.74 -7.49
C SER A 735 -23.57 -3.02 -6.65
N GLN A 736 -23.79 -1.76 -6.24
CA GLN A 736 -22.98 -1.13 -5.18
C GLN A 736 -23.37 -1.60 -3.78
N SER A 737 -24.53 -2.25 -3.65
CA SER A 737 -24.95 -2.89 -2.41
C SER A 737 -24.44 -4.32 -2.38
N PHE A 738 -23.67 -4.67 -1.35
CA PHE A 738 -23.25 -6.06 -1.09
C PHE A 738 -24.45 -7.02 -1.01
N TRP A 739 -25.60 -6.52 -0.59
CA TRP A 739 -26.83 -7.30 -0.44
C TRP A 739 -27.66 -7.40 -1.73
N PHE A 740 -27.21 -6.77 -2.83
CA PHE A 740 -27.94 -6.70 -4.10
C PHE A 740 -29.40 -6.23 -3.93
N VAL A 741 -29.61 -5.24 -3.05
CA VAL A 741 -30.89 -4.54 -2.92
C VAL A 741 -31.00 -3.60 -4.12
N ASP A 742 -31.95 -3.86 -5.02
CA ASP A 742 -32.16 -3.14 -6.29
C ASP A 742 -30.87 -3.03 -7.12
N PRO A 743 -30.37 -4.16 -7.68
CA PRO A 743 -29.11 -4.17 -8.39
C PRO A 743 -29.14 -3.22 -9.57
N GLU A 744 -28.07 -2.43 -9.72
CA GLU A 744 -27.90 -1.47 -10.80
C GLU A 744 -28.01 -2.13 -12.18
N ILE A 745 -27.59 -3.40 -12.27
CA ILE A 745 -27.69 -4.21 -13.48
C ILE A 745 -28.18 -5.61 -13.09
N ASP A 746 -29.25 -6.05 -13.75
CA ASP A 746 -29.79 -7.42 -13.66
C ASP A 746 -30.12 -7.92 -15.08
N LEU A 747 -29.31 -8.87 -15.56
CA LEU A 747 -29.37 -9.38 -16.92
C LEU A 747 -29.64 -10.90 -16.91
N PRO A 748 -30.90 -11.33 -17.08
CA PRO A 748 -31.27 -12.74 -17.14
C PRO A 748 -31.14 -13.35 -18.54
N ASN A 749 -31.15 -14.69 -18.60
CA ASN A 749 -31.24 -15.50 -19.83
C ASN A 749 -30.07 -15.32 -20.83
N LEU A 750 -28.87 -15.02 -20.34
CA LEU A 750 -27.66 -14.92 -21.14
C LEU A 750 -27.23 -16.31 -21.62
N THR A 751 -26.90 -16.47 -22.90
CA THR A 751 -26.46 -17.76 -23.48
C THR A 751 -24.94 -17.84 -23.66
N THR A 752 -24.23 -16.77 -23.30
CA THR A 752 -22.77 -16.66 -23.33
C THR A 752 -22.19 -16.74 -21.92
N THR A 753 -20.89 -17.01 -21.82
CA THR A 753 -20.16 -16.98 -20.54
C THR A 753 -19.41 -15.67 -20.32
N SER A 754 -19.79 -14.63 -21.07
CA SER A 754 -19.28 -13.28 -20.91
C SER A 754 -20.34 -12.27 -21.34
N GLN A 755 -20.37 -11.12 -20.67
CA GLN A 755 -21.29 -10.03 -20.94
C GLN A 755 -20.58 -8.69 -20.82
N HIS A 756 -20.64 -7.89 -21.88
CA HIS A 756 -20.16 -6.51 -21.86
C HIS A 756 -21.14 -5.62 -21.12
N VAL A 757 -20.64 -4.79 -20.21
CA VAL A 757 -21.45 -3.87 -19.41
C VAL A 757 -20.84 -2.47 -19.50
N SER A 758 -21.70 -1.48 -19.72
CA SER A 758 -21.36 -0.06 -19.73
C SER A 758 -22.25 0.72 -18.76
N GLY A 759 -21.86 1.97 -18.47
CA GLY A 759 -22.65 2.87 -17.62
C GLY A 759 -22.35 2.75 -16.12
N LEU A 760 -21.21 2.17 -15.73
CA LEU A 760 -20.77 2.20 -14.35
C LEU A 760 -20.31 3.61 -13.96
N GLN A 761 -20.58 3.99 -12.71
CA GLN A 761 -20.19 5.31 -12.21
C GLN A 761 -18.71 5.32 -11.82
N PRO A 762 -18.01 6.45 -11.99
CA PRO A 762 -16.61 6.57 -11.60
C PRO A 762 -16.42 6.59 -10.08
N GLY A 763 -15.29 6.06 -9.61
CA GLY A 763 -14.91 6.05 -8.19
C GLY A 763 -15.87 5.29 -7.29
N ARG A 764 -16.57 4.28 -7.83
CA ARG A 764 -17.53 3.45 -7.08
C ARG A 764 -17.00 2.04 -6.88
N THR A 765 -17.41 1.43 -5.77
CA THR A 765 -17.22 0.01 -5.51
C THR A 765 -18.45 -0.76 -5.97
N TYR A 766 -18.27 -1.78 -6.78
CA TYR A 766 -19.34 -2.68 -7.23
C TYR A 766 -19.07 -4.11 -6.80
N PHE A 767 -20.16 -4.83 -6.54
CA PHE A 767 -20.25 -6.25 -6.27
C PHE A 767 -20.96 -6.93 -7.43
N TRP A 768 -20.55 -8.13 -7.82
CA TRP A 768 -21.20 -8.85 -8.91
C TRP A 768 -21.23 -10.36 -8.69
N ARG A 769 -22.25 -11.03 -9.27
CA ARG A 769 -22.50 -12.47 -9.14
C ARG A 769 -23.27 -13.02 -10.35
N VAL A 770 -23.14 -14.33 -10.61
CA VAL A 770 -23.80 -15.01 -11.75
C VAL A 770 -24.44 -16.32 -11.32
N SER A 771 -25.67 -16.61 -11.77
CA SER A 771 -26.31 -17.93 -11.66
C SER A 771 -26.38 -18.61 -13.02
N ALA A 772 -26.29 -19.93 -13.09
CA ALA A 772 -26.59 -20.71 -14.29
C ALA A 772 -28.07 -21.18 -14.28
N GLY A 773 -28.64 -21.53 -15.42
CA GLY A 773 -30.01 -22.04 -15.49
C GLY A 773 -30.26 -22.93 -16.70
N ASN A 774 -31.24 -23.82 -16.57
CA ASN A 774 -31.71 -24.72 -17.61
C ASN A 774 -33.22 -24.95 -17.46
N VAL A 775 -33.76 -25.95 -18.16
CA VAL A 775 -35.20 -26.29 -18.09
C VAL A 775 -35.68 -26.67 -16.68
N ALA A 776 -34.79 -27.05 -15.77
CA ALA A 776 -35.10 -27.36 -14.36
C ALA A 776 -35.25 -26.10 -13.48
N GLY A 777 -34.75 -24.95 -13.94
CA GLY A 777 -34.66 -23.71 -13.19
C GLY A 777 -33.23 -23.17 -13.12
N ASN A 778 -32.97 -22.32 -12.11
CA ASN A 778 -31.69 -21.65 -11.90
C ASN A 778 -30.91 -22.26 -10.72
N SER A 779 -29.59 -22.35 -10.86
CA SER A 779 -28.66 -22.63 -9.79
C SER A 779 -28.66 -21.50 -8.76
N ASN A 780 -27.96 -21.71 -7.64
CA ASN A 780 -27.53 -20.59 -6.81
C ASN A 780 -26.64 -19.63 -7.61
N PHE A 781 -26.59 -18.38 -7.17
CA PHE A 781 -25.56 -17.46 -7.63
C PHE A 781 -24.16 -17.93 -7.17
N SER A 782 -23.16 -17.58 -7.96
CA SER A 782 -21.74 -17.70 -7.63
C SER A 782 -21.38 -16.96 -6.34
N HIS A 783 -20.14 -17.15 -5.87
CA HIS A 783 -19.53 -16.20 -4.94
C HIS A 783 -19.57 -14.77 -5.49
N ILE A 784 -19.60 -13.79 -4.59
CA ILE A 784 -19.64 -12.37 -4.93
C ILE A 784 -18.20 -11.86 -5.12
N ASN A 785 -17.90 -11.33 -6.30
CA ASN A 785 -16.67 -10.59 -6.52
C ASN A 785 -16.91 -9.09 -6.34
N GLN A 786 -15.90 -8.38 -5.82
CA GLN A 786 -15.89 -6.92 -5.64
C GLN A 786 -14.86 -6.28 -6.58
N PHE A 787 -15.10 -5.08 -7.08
CA PHE A 787 -14.11 -4.26 -7.80
C PHE A 787 -14.41 -2.75 -7.64
N THR A 788 -13.44 -1.88 -7.95
CA THR A 788 -13.62 -0.43 -7.99
C THR A 788 -13.40 0.14 -9.39
N THR A 789 -14.18 1.17 -9.74
CA THR A 789 -14.05 1.89 -11.02
C THR A 789 -13.14 3.10 -10.90
N LEU A 790 -12.48 3.45 -12.00
CA LEU A 790 -11.64 4.64 -12.11
C LEU A 790 -12.38 5.92 -11.67
N GLN A 791 -11.70 6.81 -10.97
CA GLN A 791 -12.27 8.09 -10.55
C GLN A 791 -12.43 9.06 -11.74
N SER A 792 -13.44 9.93 -11.68
CA SER A 792 -13.58 11.01 -12.65
C SER A 792 -12.60 12.11 -12.29
N THR A 793 -11.64 12.40 -13.15
CA THR A 793 -10.86 13.63 -13.05
C THR A 793 -11.79 14.83 -13.34
N PRO A 794 -11.71 15.94 -12.57
CA PRO A 794 -12.32 17.18 -12.99
C PRO A 794 -11.61 17.63 -14.28
N VAL A 795 -12.33 17.62 -15.39
CA VAL A 795 -11.81 18.14 -16.66
C VAL A 795 -11.96 19.65 -16.61
N GLU A 796 -10.86 20.36 -16.37
CA GLU A 796 -10.71 21.72 -16.89
C GLU A 796 -10.59 21.65 -18.43
N ASP A 797 -11.31 22.56 -19.07
CA ASP A 797 -11.65 22.56 -20.49
C ASP A 797 -10.44 22.85 -21.41
N ASP A 798 -10.57 22.32 -22.63
CA ASP A 798 -9.88 22.69 -23.87
C ASP A 798 -8.47 22.13 -24.17
N THR A 799 -8.42 20.87 -24.64
CA THR A 799 -7.96 20.50 -26.01
C THR A 799 -7.88 18.98 -26.15
N ALA A 800 -8.92 18.35 -26.73
CA ALA A 800 -8.91 16.92 -27.01
C ALA A 800 -7.84 16.55 -28.08
N PRO A 801 -7.00 15.52 -27.86
CA PRO A 801 -6.06 15.06 -28.86
C PRO A 801 -6.80 14.45 -30.06
N VAL A 802 -6.54 14.96 -31.25
CA VAL A 802 -7.12 14.46 -32.51
C VAL A 802 -6.75 12.99 -32.70
N VAL A 803 -7.75 12.11 -32.75
CA VAL A 803 -7.54 10.70 -33.08
C VAL A 803 -7.10 10.57 -34.54
N ILE A 804 -5.92 9.99 -34.75
CA ILE A 804 -5.34 9.73 -36.07
C ILE A 804 -5.37 8.24 -36.41
N ASN A 805 -5.25 7.93 -37.70
CA ASN A 805 -5.04 6.56 -38.14
C ASN A 805 -3.62 6.10 -37.75
N GLU A 806 -3.52 5.09 -36.90
CA GLU A 806 -2.26 4.53 -36.42
C GLU A 806 -2.33 3.00 -36.35
N LEU A 807 -1.21 2.33 -36.65
CA LEU A 807 -1.00 0.92 -36.32
C LEU A 807 0.23 0.87 -35.42
N LYS A 808 0.09 0.41 -34.17
CA LYS A 808 1.20 0.35 -33.20
C LYS A 808 2.06 -0.89 -33.39
N GLN A 809 3.26 -0.85 -32.81
CA GLN A 809 4.12 -2.02 -32.72
C GLN A 809 3.45 -3.07 -31.83
N ASN A 810 3.43 -4.32 -32.26
CA ASN A 810 2.88 -5.41 -31.47
C ASN A 810 3.70 -5.60 -30.17
N TYR A 811 3.05 -5.95 -29.07
CA TYR A 811 3.71 -6.21 -27.78
C TYR A 811 3.19 -7.50 -27.15
N PRO A 812 4.06 -8.39 -26.64
CA PRO A 812 5.52 -8.34 -26.75
C PRO A 812 6.02 -8.49 -28.21
N ASN A 813 7.25 -8.05 -28.50
CA ASN A 813 7.94 -8.30 -29.78
C ASN A 813 9.49 -8.29 -29.58
N PRO A 814 10.20 -9.43 -29.69
CA PRO A 814 9.70 -10.74 -30.09
C PRO A 814 8.68 -11.36 -29.12
N PHE A 815 7.85 -12.28 -29.60
CA PHE A 815 6.79 -12.92 -28.81
C PHE A 815 6.79 -14.44 -28.94
N ASN A 816 6.21 -15.12 -27.95
CA ASN A 816 6.05 -16.59 -27.91
C ASN A 816 4.87 -17.00 -27.01
N PRO A 817 3.79 -17.64 -27.51
CA PRO A 817 3.32 -17.64 -28.90
C PRO A 817 2.37 -16.45 -29.19
N THR A 818 2.02 -15.63 -28.19
CA THR A 818 0.97 -14.60 -28.31
C THR A 818 1.50 -13.17 -28.29
N THR A 819 0.92 -12.28 -29.10
CA THR A 819 1.20 -10.84 -29.10
C THR A 819 -0.06 -10.04 -29.36
N THR A 820 -0.13 -8.83 -28.81
CA THR A 820 -1.24 -7.89 -29.01
C THR A 820 -0.85 -6.83 -30.03
N ILE A 821 -1.72 -6.59 -31.02
CA ILE A 821 -1.59 -5.55 -32.04
C ILE A 821 -2.62 -4.46 -31.76
N SER A 822 -2.17 -3.31 -31.26
CA SER A 822 -3.02 -2.14 -31.03
C SER A 822 -3.06 -1.22 -32.26
N LEU A 823 -4.23 -0.68 -32.58
CA LEU A 823 -4.44 0.26 -33.70
C LEU A 823 -5.46 1.34 -33.35
N SER A 824 -5.37 2.48 -34.03
CA SER A 824 -6.40 3.52 -34.02
C SER A 824 -6.82 3.91 -35.42
N LEU A 825 -8.10 4.22 -35.58
CA LEU A 825 -8.70 4.70 -36.82
C LEU A 825 -9.43 6.01 -36.53
N LYS A 826 -9.04 7.06 -37.26
CA LYS A 826 -9.68 8.38 -37.22
C LYS A 826 -11.17 8.29 -37.53
N ASP A 827 -11.52 7.48 -38.51
CA ASP A 827 -12.90 7.20 -38.90
C ASP A 827 -13.22 5.71 -38.77
N ALA A 828 -13.83 5.35 -37.64
CA ALA A 828 -14.23 3.98 -37.33
C ALA A 828 -15.48 3.52 -38.09
N SER A 829 -16.13 4.40 -38.87
CA SER A 829 -17.26 4.02 -39.72
C SER A 829 -16.84 3.34 -41.02
N LEU A 830 -15.55 3.45 -41.39
CA LEU A 830 -15.01 2.82 -42.60
C LEU A 830 -14.63 1.35 -42.35
N PRO A 831 -14.92 0.44 -43.29
CA PRO A 831 -14.46 -0.95 -43.21
C PRO A 831 -12.94 -1.02 -43.06
N ALA A 832 -12.48 -1.79 -42.09
CA ALA A 832 -11.07 -2.05 -41.84
C ALA A 832 -10.72 -3.53 -41.95
N SER A 833 -9.46 -3.81 -42.26
CA SER A 833 -8.91 -5.17 -42.22
C SER A 833 -7.51 -5.17 -41.61
N LEU A 834 -7.26 -6.11 -40.70
CA LEU A 834 -5.95 -6.41 -40.14
C LEU A 834 -5.55 -7.83 -40.52
N GLN A 835 -4.48 -7.95 -41.32
CA GLN A 835 -4.05 -9.20 -41.93
C GLN A 835 -2.57 -9.47 -41.67
N ILE A 836 -2.21 -10.73 -41.44
CA ILE A 836 -0.86 -11.21 -41.16
C ILE A 836 -0.31 -11.93 -42.39
N PHE A 837 0.95 -11.67 -42.72
CA PHE A 837 1.67 -12.21 -43.85
C PHE A 837 3.01 -12.79 -43.41
N ASP A 838 3.46 -13.85 -44.06
CA ASP A 838 4.83 -14.37 -43.90
C ASP A 838 5.85 -13.52 -44.69
N LEU A 839 7.14 -13.81 -44.53
CA LEU A 839 8.23 -13.13 -45.25
C LEU A 839 8.12 -13.19 -46.79
N ARG A 840 7.35 -14.15 -47.34
CA ARG A 840 7.11 -14.27 -48.79
C ARG A 840 5.87 -13.48 -49.24
N GLY A 841 5.23 -12.75 -48.32
CA GLY A 841 4.02 -11.98 -48.58
C GLY A 841 2.75 -12.83 -48.69
N ARG A 842 2.79 -14.12 -48.31
CA ARG A 842 1.62 -14.98 -48.31
C ARG A 842 0.80 -14.71 -47.06
N LEU A 843 -0.52 -14.56 -47.22
CA LEU A 843 -1.46 -14.35 -46.12
C LEU A 843 -1.45 -15.58 -45.19
N VAL A 844 -1.18 -15.33 -43.91
CA VAL A 844 -1.12 -16.32 -42.84
C VAL A 844 -2.46 -16.38 -42.11
N ARG A 845 -2.99 -15.23 -41.71
CA ARG A 845 -4.26 -15.11 -40.97
C ARG A 845 -4.84 -13.71 -41.10
N THR A 846 -6.15 -13.60 -41.25
CA THR A 846 -6.89 -12.34 -41.06
C THR A 846 -7.32 -12.27 -39.60
N LEU A 847 -6.88 -11.26 -38.86
CA LEU A 847 -7.30 -11.05 -37.46
C LEU A 847 -8.62 -10.28 -37.37
N PHE A 848 -8.85 -9.38 -38.32
CA PHE A 848 -10.07 -8.58 -38.37
C PHE A 848 -10.41 -8.21 -39.81
N GLN A 849 -11.71 -8.23 -40.13
CA GLN A 849 -12.27 -7.71 -41.38
C GLN A 849 -13.73 -7.31 -41.13
N GLY A 850 -14.03 -6.01 -41.17
CA GLY A 850 -15.38 -5.51 -40.88
C GLY A 850 -15.40 -4.04 -40.48
N ILE A 851 -16.51 -3.59 -39.89
CA ILE A 851 -16.62 -2.24 -39.28
C ILE A 851 -16.03 -2.29 -37.87
N PRO A 852 -15.01 -1.48 -37.54
CA PRO A 852 -14.45 -1.37 -36.19
C PRO A 852 -15.50 -1.07 -35.12
N SER A 853 -15.39 -1.69 -33.94
CA SER A 853 -16.26 -1.40 -32.79
C SER A 853 -15.97 -0.05 -32.12
N GLY A 854 -14.87 0.60 -32.49
CA GLY A 854 -14.46 1.91 -31.97
C GLY A 854 -13.24 2.45 -32.68
N GLN A 855 -12.83 3.67 -32.33
CA GLN A 855 -11.67 4.34 -32.91
C GLN A 855 -10.32 3.74 -32.46
N ARG A 856 -10.30 2.88 -31.44
CA ARG A 856 -9.13 2.12 -30.99
C ARG A 856 -9.50 0.66 -30.84
N MET A 857 -8.61 -0.24 -31.25
CA MET A 857 -8.81 -1.68 -31.16
C MET A 857 -7.50 -2.37 -30.81
N GLU A 858 -7.60 -3.46 -30.06
CA GLU A 858 -6.49 -4.37 -29.81
C GLU A 858 -6.85 -5.78 -30.29
N LEU A 859 -5.97 -6.39 -31.07
CA LEU A 859 -6.20 -7.70 -31.67
C LEU A 859 -5.03 -8.62 -31.33
N VAL A 860 -5.34 -9.78 -30.76
CA VAL A 860 -4.33 -10.78 -30.36
C VAL A 860 -4.04 -11.73 -31.53
N TRP A 861 -2.75 -11.96 -31.80
CA TRP A 861 -2.32 -13.09 -32.61
C TRP A 861 -1.61 -14.13 -31.75
N ASP A 862 -2.03 -15.37 -31.89
CA ASP A 862 -1.57 -16.56 -31.16
C ASP A 862 -0.45 -17.34 -31.87
N GLY A 863 0.15 -16.76 -32.91
CA GLY A 863 1.16 -17.41 -33.71
C GLY A 863 0.63 -18.58 -34.57
N LYS A 864 -0.68 -18.70 -34.80
CA LYS A 864 -1.28 -19.74 -35.66
C LYS A 864 -1.75 -19.20 -37.00
N ASP A 865 -1.76 -20.05 -38.02
CA ASP A 865 -2.34 -19.76 -39.33
C ASP A 865 -3.88 -19.90 -39.32
N SER A 866 -4.53 -19.60 -40.46
CA SER A 866 -5.99 -19.73 -40.61
C SER A 866 -6.55 -21.15 -40.45
N GLN A 867 -5.71 -22.18 -40.44
CA GLN A 867 -6.09 -23.57 -40.20
C GLN A 867 -5.78 -24.01 -38.76
N GLY A 868 -5.41 -23.07 -37.88
CA GLY A 868 -5.09 -23.33 -36.48
C GLY A 868 -3.72 -23.98 -36.26
N ARG A 869 -2.88 -24.07 -37.29
CA ARG A 869 -1.54 -24.67 -37.18
C ARG A 869 -0.53 -23.65 -36.70
N ALA A 870 0.35 -24.06 -35.78
CA ALA A 870 1.41 -23.19 -35.27
C ALA A 870 2.36 -22.76 -36.39
N CYS A 871 2.63 -21.46 -36.45
CA CYS A 871 3.63 -20.87 -37.33
C CYS A 871 5.06 -21.20 -36.84
N GLY A 872 6.02 -21.22 -37.76
CA GLY A 872 7.44 -21.38 -37.42
C GLY A 872 8.02 -20.11 -36.80
N SER A 873 9.10 -20.22 -36.02
CA SER A 873 9.85 -19.03 -35.59
C SER A 873 10.33 -18.26 -36.82
N GLY A 874 10.16 -16.94 -36.81
CA GLY A 874 10.47 -16.12 -37.97
C GLY A 874 9.84 -14.74 -37.92
N ILE A 875 10.11 -13.96 -38.97
CA ILE A 875 9.55 -12.62 -39.14
C ILE A 875 8.20 -12.74 -39.85
N TYR A 876 7.23 -12.00 -39.34
CA TYR A 876 5.91 -11.84 -39.92
C TYR A 876 5.60 -10.36 -40.11
N HIS A 877 4.72 -10.05 -41.04
CA HIS A 877 4.21 -8.70 -41.25
C HIS A 877 2.72 -8.66 -40.97
N TYR A 878 2.25 -7.61 -40.31
CA TYR A 878 0.82 -7.36 -40.17
C TYR A 878 0.46 -6.03 -40.80
N ARG A 879 -0.66 -5.99 -41.52
CA ARG A 879 -1.10 -4.86 -42.34
C ARG A 879 -2.52 -4.48 -41.99
N LEU A 880 -2.70 -3.22 -41.63
CA LEU A 880 -3.98 -2.56 -41.45
C LEU A 880 -4.36 -1.82 -42.74
N ARG A 881 -5.61 -1.94 -43.18
CA ARG A 881 -6.24 -1.11 -44.21
C ARG A 881 -7.58 -0.59 -43.71
N SER A 882 -7.88 0.69 -43.92
CA SER A 882 -9.21 1.31 -43.71
C SER A 882 -9.33 2.55 -44.59
N GLY A 883 -10.31 2.58 -45.51
CA GLY A 883 -10.37 3.61 -46.55
C GLY A 883 -9.06 3.72 -47.35
N ASP A 884 -8.51 4.93 -47.47
CA ASP A 884 -7.22 5.22 -48.12
C ASP A 884 -6.01 4.93 -47.22
N PHE A 885 -6.22 4.67 -45.93
CA PHE A 885 -5.15 4.39 -44.98
C PHE A 885 -4.69 2.94 -45.07
N ALA A 886 -3.39 2.73 -45.30
CA ALA A 886 -2.76 1.42 -45.22
C ALA A 886 -1.42 1.51 -44.48
N LYS A 887 -1.23 0.70 -43.44
CA LYS A 887 0.03 0.63 -42.68
C LYS A 887 0.44 -0.82 -42.47
N THR A 888 1.73 -1.12 -42.67
CA THR A 888 2.29 -2.45 -42.39
C THR A 888 3.40 -2.33 -41.35
N ARG A 889 3.46 -3.26 -40.39
CA ARG A 889 4.53 -3.39 -39.41
C ARG A 889 5.07 -4.83 -39.39
N LYS A 890 6.25 -5.00 -38.79
CA LYS A 890 6.94 -6.30 -38.65
C LYS A 890 6.79 -6.81 -37.22
N MET A 891 6.77 -8.13 -37.05
CA MET A 891 6.79 -8.82 -35.77
C MET A 891 7.66 -10.08 -35.85
N ILE A 892 8.18 -10.54 -34.72
CA ILE A 892 9.12 -11.66 -34.62
C ILE A 892 8.52 -12.71 -33.68
N LEU A 893 8.19 -13.88 -34.22
CA LEU A 893 7.78 -15.04 -33.45
C LEU A 893 9.03 -15.86 -33.09
N ILE A 894 9.26 -16.09 -31.80
CA ILE A 894 10.31 -16.97 -31.28
C ILE A 894 9.62 -18.20 -30.66
N LYS A 895 10.23 -19.38 -30.79
CA LYS A 895 9.75 -20.59 -30.12
C LYS A 895 10.58 -20.87 -28.89
#